data_AF-A0A3P1Y0U2-F1
#
_entry.id   AF-A0A3P1Y0U2-F1
#
_cell.length_a   1.000
_cell.length_b   1.000
_cell.length_c   1.000
_cell.angle_alpha   90.00
_cell.angle_beta   90.00
_cell.angle_gamma   90.00
#
_symmetry.space_group_name_H-M   'P 1'
#
loop_
_entity.id
_entity.type
_entity.pdbx_description
1 polymer ?
#
loop_
_entity_poly.entity_id
_entity_poly.type
_entity_poly.pdbx_seq_one_letter_code
_entity_poly.pdbx_strand_id
1 'polypeptide(L)'
;MTRLGGAIVRNYMAHVRGERFSPLWALLTPASWLNRLIVGSWGFLHRHGLKRSDEPPLPLISVGNLTYGGTNKTPFVEMLARTMRDRGVRVGIVSRGYGGGRSRSGSVLVVEGGDGDRAAAGDEPLLLSERLADVPVAIARRRIEGVRELRRRGVELTIADDAFQHRRLGRDVDVVLIDAACPFGNGTLIPSGILREPPSALARAHVVVLTKVDQAGPEALSALRTAVERHVPAERIFTSRLRIDGWGEWDGALRPCDPPAPGSPVLAFSAIGNPESFARSLRDEGLRIVGEHRFKDHHRYRPHDLEALLAEGTGAGASFLACTEKDLYNLPASWRPPLPLRVPRVASVLDEPERFFALLTEALRPRLVVASNGYGEDAIGVLLAERLRTRFPASEVLAFPLVGRGDAYRASGFPVRSAPSVTPSGGVVKYRLRDLWGDMRAGLLRHVRDQLRAWAALRDSVRTPLCVGDVYLLLHTLWGCGVRPLFVATAKTVHLSGHWRLERALIRRFVLRTWTRDPESAEQLQRSGADAVYAGSPIMDLLGDAPPAPPPGPPGPGDVPLVLLLPGSRLRAYEDVRLLLDAAGRLNGARPCRFRMVLAPTLSASRLIASCAGWTPEGPEEKPRALRRGTLRLDLTTEPVSTAARGADLLIGLGGTANQLCAGLGIPVVSIDEKGKRVQKKLLGDAEILVEATPEALAECALRVLADPGLYERMSSAGRARMGAPGALADMADHAASALGWDARERLYTRLRDGL
;
A
#
# COMPACT_ATOMS: atom_id res chain seq x y z
N MET A 1 -12.66 47.67 0.23
CA MET A 1 -11.86 47.41 1.45
C MET A 1 -10.82 48.51 1.60
N THR A 2 -10.79 49.19 2.75
CA THR A 2 -10.07 50.46 3.00
C THR A 2 -8.54 50.29 3.07
N ARG A 3 -7.77 51.38 2.87
CA ARG A 3 -6.30 51.43 3.02
C ARG A 3 -5.81 50.82 4.35
N LEU A 4 -6.63 50.93 5.41
CA LEU A 4 -6.39 50.34 6.74
C LEU A 4 -6.33 48.81 6.72
N GLY A 5 -7.24 48.15 5.98
CA GLY A 5 -7.26 46.69 5.87
C GLY A 5 -6.02 46.13 5.16
N GLY A 6 -5.49 46.85 4.17
CA GLY A 6 -4.24 46.47 3.49
C GLY A 6 -3.01 46.56 4.40
N ALA A 7 -2.94 47.57 5.26
CA ALA A 7 -1.83 47.73 6.21
C ALA A 7 -1.83 46.63 7.30
N ILE A 8 -3.01 46.27 7.80
CA ILE A 8 -3.19 45.17 8.77
C ILE A 8 -2.73 43.83 8.17
N VAL A 9 -3.17 43.50 6.95
CA VAL A 9 -2.78 42.26 6.27
C VAL A 9 -1.27 42.21 6.01
N ARG A 10 -0.65 43.32 5.58
CA ARG A 10 0.81 43.38 5.39
C ARG A 10 1.56 43.17 6.71
N ASN A 11 1.12 43.81 7.80
CA ASN A 11 1.74 43.64 9.11
C ASN A 11 1.61 42.21 9.63
N TYR A 12 0.44 41.59 9.45
CA TYR A 12 0.22 40.18 9.76
C TYR A 12 1.12 39.27 8.91
N MET A 13 1.20 39.50 7.60
CA MET A 13 2.05 38.71 6.70
C MET A 13 3.53 38.80 7.07
N ALA A 14 4.05 39.99 7.38
CA ALA A 14 5.42 40.17 7.85
C ALA A 14 5.68 39.41 9.16
N HIS A 15 4.69 39.35 10.05
CA HIS A 15 4.78 38.57 11.29
C HIS A 15 4.83 37.07 11.05
N VAL A 16 3.89 36.52 10.29
CA VAL A 16 3.81 35.07 10.06
C VAL A 16 4.97 34.55 9.21
N ARG A 17 5.52 35.39 8.32
CA ARG A 17 6.74 35.09 7.54
C ARG A 17 8.03 35.23 8.33
N GLY A 18 7.98 35.77 9.55
CA GLY A 18 9.16 35.96 10.40
C GLY A 18 10.03 37.17 10.00
N GLU A 19 9.54 38.02 9.09
CA GLU A 19 10.23 39.25 8.66
C GLU A 19 10.21 40.32 9.77
N ARG A 20 9.14 40.37 10.57
CA ARG A 20 9.00 41.33 11.69
C ARG A 20 8.15 40.79 12.83
N PHE A 21 8.68 40.80 14.06
CA PHE A 21 7.87 40.44 15.23
C PHE A 21 6.79 41.49 15.53
N SER A 22 5.60 41.03 15.93
CA SER A 22 4.46 41.88 16.29
C SER A 22 3.76 41.29 17.51
N PRO A 23 3.77 41.98 18.67
CA PRO A 23 3.12 41.49 19.89
C PRO A 23 1.61 41.25 19.71
N LEU A 24 0.95 42.07 18.89
CA LEU A 24 -0.47 41.95 18.60
C LEU A 24 -0.80 40.59 17.96
N TRP A 25 -0.04 40.18 16.95
CA TRP A 25 -0.26 38.90 16.26
C TRP A 25 0.24 37.71 17.06
N ALA A 26 1.22 37.91 17.96
CA ALA A 26 1.68 36.88 18.89
C ALA A 26 0.56 36.40 19.85
N LEU A 27 -0.50 37.18 20.05
CA LEU A 27 -1.71 36.74 20.78
C LEU A 27 -2.42 35.55 20.11
N LEU A 28 -2.13 35.25 18.84
CA LEU A 28 -2.64 34.07 18.11
C LEU A 28 -1.86 32.78 18.41
N THR A 29 -0.77 32.86 19.19
CA THR A 29 0.08 31.69 19.52
C THR A 29 -0.70 30.56 20.21
N PRO A 30 -1.57 30.81 21.21
CA PRO A 30 -2.36 29.75 21.84
C PRO A 30 -3.27 28.99 20.85
N ALA A 31 -3.87 29.70 19.88
CA ALA A 31 -4.65 29.08 18.82
C ALA A 31 -3.80 28.16 17.92
N SER A 32 -2.53 28.52 17.72
CA SER A 32 -1.57 27.72 16.96
C SER A 32 -1.12 26.47 17.72
N TRP A 33 -1.03 26.52 19.05
CA TRP A 33 -0.82 25.33 19.90
C TRP A 33 -2.01 24.38 19.82
N LEU A 34 -3.24 24.89 19.90
CA LEU A 34 -4.44 24.08 19.71
C LEU A 34 -4.44 23.41 18.33
N ASN A 35 -4.13 24.17 17.27
CA ASN A 35 -4.00 23.61 15.93
C ASN A 35 -2.89 22.55 15.85
N ARG A 36 -1.76 22.72 16.54
CA ARG A 36 -0.70 21.70 16.65
C ARG A 36 -1.23 20.40 17.24
N LEU A 37 -2.02 20.46 18.31
CA LEU A 37 -2.64 19.29 18.94
C LEU A 37 -3.62 18.61 18.00
N ILE A 38 -4.43 19.38 17.27
CA ILE A 38 -5.36 18.85 16.26
C ILE A 38 -4.56 18.14 15.16
N VAL A 39 -3.61 18.81 14.52
CA VAL A 39 -2.77 18.24 13.45
C VAL A 39 -2.03 16.99 13.95
N GLY A 40 -1.47 17.02 15.16
CA GLY A 40 -0.81 15.88 15.78
C GLY A 40 -1.75 14.69 16.01
N SER A 41 -2.97 14.96 16.48
CA SER A 41 -4.00 13.94 16.70
C SER A 41 -4.46 13.31 15.38
N TRP A 42 -4.73 14.12 14.36
CA TRP A 42 -5.01 13.62 13.01
C TRP A 42 -3.83 12.82 12.44
N GLY A 43 -2.62 13.30 12.69
CA GLY A 43 -1.35 12.65 12.44
C GLY A 43 -1.33 11.21 12.95
N PHE A 44 -1.62 11.06 14.24
CA PHE A 44 -1.70 9.80 14.98
C PHE A 44 -2.80 8.88 14.44
N LEU A 45 -4.02 9.39 14.27
CA LEU A 45 -5.15 8.58 13.80
C LEU A 45 -4.89 7.96 12.42
N HIS A 46 -4.27 8.69 11.50
CA HIS A 46 -3.90 8.13 10.19
C HIS A 46 -2.69 7.19 10.28
N ARG A 47 -1.70 7.48 11.13
CA ARG A 47 -0.51 6.62 11.33
C ARG A 47 -0.86 5.22 11.82
N HIS A 48 -1.96 5.08 12.57
CA HIS A 48 -2.44 3.81 13.10
C HIS A 48 -3.73 3.32 12.40
N GLY A 49 -4.08 3.86 11.23
CA GLY A 49 -5.18 3.38 10.40
C GLY A 49 -6.59 3.57 10.98
N LEU A 50 -6.73 4.36 12.05
CA LEU A 50 -8.00 4.70 12.68
C LEU A 50 -8.84 5.62 11.79
N LYS A 51 -8.18 6.50 11.02
CA LYS A 51 -8.80 7.27 9.92
C LYS A 51 -8.62 6.52 8.60
N ARG A 52 -9.72 6.44 7.84
CA ARG A 52 -9.76 5.74 6.56
C ARG A 52 -8.97 6.52 5.50
N SER A 53 -8.07 5.82 4.83
CA SER A 53 -7.51 6.20 3.55
C SER A 53 -8.16 5.36 2.44
N ASP A 54 -8.46 6.00 1.33
CA ASP A 54 -9.03 5.39 0.13
C ASP A 54 -7.87 5.06 -0.82
N GLU A 55 -7.83 3.81 -1.25
CA GLU A 55 -6.79 3.24 -2.11
C GLU A 55 -7.05 3.63 -3.58
N PRO A 56 -6.16 4.39 -4.25
CA PRO A 56 -6.41 4.82 -5.62
C PRO A 56 -6.21 3.68 -6.62
N PRO A 57 -7.10 3.55 -7.63
CA PRO A 57 -7.00 2.50 -8.64
C PRO A 57 -5.93 2.74 -9.71
N LEU A 58 -5.21 3.87 -9.65
CA LEU A 58 -4.08 4.24 -10.52
C LEU A 58 -2.89 4.66 -9.67
N PRO A 59 -1.65 4.46 -10.14
CA PRO A 59 -0.48 5.07 -9.52
C PRO A 59 -0.69 6.58 -9.34
N LEU A 60 -0.29 7.11 -8.18
CA LEU A 60 -0.57 8.47 -7.79
C LEU A 60 0.64 9.15 -7.15
N ILE A 61 1.08 10.26 -7.76
CA ILE A 61 2.09 11.17 -7.22
C ILE A 61 1.38 12.37 -6.62
N SER A 62 1.61 12.65 -5.35
CA SER A 62 1.13 13.84 -4.65
C SER A 62 2.19 14.92 -4.72
N VAL A 63 1.81 16.11 -5.18
CA VAL A 63 2.64 17.32 -5.09
C VAL A 63 1.98 18.25 -4.08
N GLY A 64 2.74 18.68 -3.08
CA GLY A 64 2.22 19.59 -2.06
C GLY A 64 3.32 20.39 -1.38
N ASN A 65 2.95 21.09 -0.32
CA ASN A 65 3.88 21.91 0.47
C ASN A 65 3.53 21.87 1.96
N LEU A 66 4.36 22.52 2.78
CA LEU A 66 4.10 22.66 4.23
C LEU A 66 3.54 24.02 4.64
N THR A 67 3.56 25.02 3.77
CA THR A 67 3.25 26.41 4.13
C THR A 67 2.08 26.98 3.34
N TYR A 68 1.42 28.00 3.88
CA TYR A 68 0.59 28.91 3.09
C TYR A 68 1.46 29.89 2.32
N GLY A 69 1.19 30.05 1.04
CA GLY A 69 1.99 30.87 0.12
C GLY A 69 2.27 30.13 -1.19
N GLY A 70 2.76 30.86 -2.19
CA GLY A 70 3.12 30.29 -3.48
C GLY A 70 4.48 29.59 -3.42
N THR A 71 4.48 28.26 -3.44
CA THR A 71 5.70 27.41 -3.45
C THR A 71 5.99 26.83 -4.83
N ASN A 72 5.61 27.54 -5.90
CA ASN A 72 5.77 27.13 -7.30
C ASN A 72 5.18 25.75 -7.65
N LYS A 73 4.06 25.36 -7.00
CA LYS A 73 3.40 24.06 -7.23
C LYS A 73 2.89 23.88 -8.65
N THR A 74 2.14 24.85 -9.18
CA THR A 74 1.53 24.75 -10.52
C THR A 74 2.57 24.52 -11.61
N PRO A 75 3.66 25.31 -11.71
CA PRO A 75 4.72 25.04 -12.69
C PRO A 75 5.46 23.71 -12.47
N PHE A 76 5.58 23.25 -11.21
CA PHE A 76 6.21 21.97 -10.91
C PHE A 76 5.32 20.78 -11.32
N VAL A 77 4.01 20.85 -11.05
CA VAL A 77 3.02 19.84 -11.49
C VAL A 77 3.02 19.75 -13.01
N GLU A 78 3.07 20.90 -13.69
CA GLU A 78 3.18 20.94 -15.14
C GLU A 78 4.46 20.28 -15.66
N MET A 79 5.64 20.67 -15.13
CA MET A 79 6.91 20.07 -15.52
C MET A 79 6.88 18.55 -15.33
N LEU A 80 6.36 18.08 -14.21
CA LEU A 80 6.25 16.65 -13.92
C LEU A 80 5.31 15.95 -14.90
N ALA A 81 4.15 16.56 -15.20
CA ALA A 81 3.18 16.01 -16.15
C ALA A 81 3.74 15.96 -17.57
N ARG A 82 4.37 17.04 -18.06
CA ARG A 82 5.03 17.08 -19.38
C ARG A 82 6.10 16.01 -19.47
N THR A 83 7.00 15.94 -18.50
CA THR A 83 8.11 14.97 -18.56
C THR A 83 7.62 13.52 -18.54
N MET A 84 6.58 13.21 -17.77
CA MET A 84 6.00 11.86 -17.76
C MET A 84 5.25 11.54 -19.05
N ARG A 85 4.53 12.51 -19.61
CA ARG A 85 3.90 12.39 -20.93
C ARG A 85 4.93 12.15 -22.03
N ASP A 86 6.03 12.90 -22.03
CA ASP A 86 7.09 12.78 -23.04
C ASP A 86 7.81 11.42 -22.95
N ARG A 87 7.73 10.73 -21.79
CA ARG A 87 8.11 9.32 -21.61
C ARG A 87 7.00 8.32 -22.02
N GLY A 88 5.97 8.76 -22.73
CA GLY A 88 4.88 7.92 -23.22
C GLY A 88 3.90 7.45 -22.13
N VAL A 89 3.81 8.14 -20.99
CA VAL A 89 2.82 7.84 -19.95
C VAL A 89 1.57 8.70 -20.16
N ARG A 90 0.38 8.10 -20.19
CA ARG A 90 -0.86 8.89 -20.18
C ARG A 90 -1.11 9.45 -18.78
N VAL A 91 -0.81 10.73 -18.58
CA VAL A 91 -0.94 11.42 -17.30
C VAL A 91 -2.34 12.04 -17.17
N GLY A 92 -2.83 12.14 -15.94
CA GLY A 92 -3.99 12.96 -15.60
C GLY A 92 -3.74 13.72 -14.30
N ILE A 93 -4.35 14.89 -14.13
CA ILE A 93 -4.17 15.73 -12.95
C ILE A 93 -5.46 15.71 -12.13
N VAL A 94 -5.36 15.60 -10.80
CA VAL A 94 -6.50 15.75 -9.91
C VAL A 94 -6.31 16.91 -8.95
N SER A 95 -7.26 17.84 -8.97
CA SER A 95 -7.29 19.02 -8.09
C SER A 95 -8.61 19.13 -7.33
N ARG A 96 -8.62 19.95 -6.28
CA ARG A 96 -9.81 20.24 -5.49
C ARG A 96 -10.66 21.37 -6.08
N GLY A 97 -10.08 22.23 -6.93
CA GLY A 97 -10.74 23.41 -7.51
C GLY A 97 -10.91 24.54 -6.49
N TYR A 98 -9.82 25.06 -5.92
CA TYR A 98 -9.91 26.18 -4.97
C TYR A 98 -10.36 27.45 -5.70
N GLY A 99 -11.44 28.09 -5.23
CA GLY A 99 -12.00 29.30 -5.86
C GLY A 99 -13.11 29.07 -6.90
N GLY A 100 -13.34 27.82 -7.33
CA GLY A 100 -14.48 27.45 -8.17
C GLY A 100 -15.79 27.40 -7.36
N GLY A 101 -16.88 27.84 -7.98
CA GLY A 101 -18.26 27.65 -7.54
C GLY A 101 -18.53 26.19 -7.21
N ARG A 102 -19.27 25.96 -6.13
CA ARG A 102 -19.57 24.64 -5.57
C ARG A 102 -20.22 23.74 -6.65
N SER A 103 -19.41 22.90 -7.31
CA SER A 103 -19.90 21.73 -8.03
C SER A 103 -20.87 20.97 -7.13
N ARG A 104 -22.06 20.60 -7.64
CA ARG A 104 -23.08 19.87 -6.88
C ARG A 104 -22.42 18.64 -6.26
N SER A 105 -22.74 18.33 -4.99
CA SER A 105 -22.07 17.25 -4.26
C SER A 105 -22.12 15.94 -5.04
N GLY A 106 -20.98 15.51 -5.60
CA GLY A 106 -20.83 14.25 -6.32
C GLY A 106 -20.47 14.36 -7.80
N SER A 107 -20.51 15.55 -8.42
CA SER A 107 -20.05 15.71 -9.81
C SER A 107 -18.54 15.96 -9.89
N VAL A 108 -17.85 15.12 -10.67
CA VAL A 108 -16.46 15.34 -11.11
C VAL A 108 -16.53 16.15 -12.39
N LEU A 109 -15.86 17.30 -12.42
CA LEU A 109 -15.65 18.07 -13.64
C LEU A 109 -14.29 17.66 -14.21
N VAL A 110 -14.23 17.34 -15.50
CA VAL A 110 -12.97 17.11 -16.21
C VAL A 110 -12.86 18.17 -17.28
N VAL A 111 -11.73 18.89 -17.29
CA VAL A 111 -11.39 19.87 -18.32
C VAL A 111 -10.17 19.39 -19.10
N GLU A 112 -10.19 19.59 -20.41
CA GLU A 112 -9.14 19.22 -21.38
C GLU A 112 -8.98 20.42 -22.33
N GLY A 113 -7.76 20.74 -22.76
CA GLY A 113 -7.54 21.85 -23.71
C GLY A 113 -7.92 23.25 -23.23
N GLY A 114 -8.20 23.47 -21.95
CA GLY A 114 -8.77 24.73 -21.46
C GLY A 114 -10.28 24.86 -21.69
N ASP A 115 -10.97 23.81 -22.15
CA ASP A 115 -12.42 23.79 -22.33
C ASP A 115 -13.10 23.65 -20.96
N GLY A 116 -13.42 24.78 -20.32
CA GLY A 116 -14.10 24.77 -19.03
C GLY A 116 -14.56 26.14 -18.54
N ASP A 117 -15.71 26.17 -17.87
CA ASP A 117 -16.16 27.37 -17.17
C ASP A 117 -15.25 27.63 -15.95
N ARG A 118 -14.58 28.78 -15.94
CA ARG A 118 -13.76 29.27 -14.81
C ARG A 118 -14.54 29.26 -13.49
N ALA A 119 -15.82 29.63 -13.52
CA ALA A 119 -16.66 29.63 -12.33
C ALA A 119 -16.89 28.22 -11.80
N ALA A 120 -16.72 27.16 -12.61
CA ALA A 120 -16.84 25.77 -12.18
C ALA A 120 -15.48 25.11 -11.87
N ALA A 121 -14.43 25.40 -12.65
CA ALA A 121 -13.12 24.76 -12.56
C ALA A 121 -12.15 25.46 -11.57
N GLY A 122 -12.20 26.79 -11.50
CA GLY A 122 -11.19 27.63 -10.83
C GLY A 122 -9.97 27.92 -11.71
N ASP A 123 -9.18 28.90 -11.30
CA ASP A 123 -8.11 29.51 -12.11
C ASP A 123 -6.95 28.54 -12.37
N GLU A 124 -6.46 27.83 -11.34
CA GLU A 124 -5.28 26.97 -11.46
C GLU A 124 -5.52 25.69 -12.27
N PRO A 125 -6.65 24.97 -12.11
CA PRO A 125 -6.96 23.82 -12.95
C PRO A 125 -7.15 24.17 -14.43
N LEU A 126 -7.73 25.34 -14.72
CA LEU A 126 -7.93 25.80 -16.09
C LEU A 126 -6.59 26.14 -16.76
N LEU A 127 -5.70 26.84 -16.04
CA LEU A 127 -4.34 27.10 -16.50
C LEU A 127 -3.56 25.82 -16.80
N LEU A 128 -3.62 24.82 -15.92
CA LEU A 128 -2.96 23.54 -16.17
C LEU A 128 -3.54 22.83 -17.40
N SER A 129 -4.85 22.89 -17.59
CA SER A 129 -5.53 22.27 -18.73
C SER A 129 -5.19 22.94 -20.06
N GLU A 130 -5.08 24.28 -20.08
CA GLU A 130 -4.68 25.03 -21.27
C GLU A 130 -3.21 24.75 -21.64
N ARG A 131 -2.32 24.72 -20.63
CA ARG A 131 -0.90 24.42 -20.86
C ARG A 131 -0.67 22.97 -21.29
N LEU A 132 -1.47 22.05 -20.79
CA LEU A 132 -1.38 20.62 -21.05
C LEU A 132 -2.64 20.17 -21.78
N ALA A 133 -2.82 20.64 -23.02
CA ALA A 133 -4.05 20.43 -23.77
C ALA A 133 -4.45 18.94 -23.89
N ASP A 134 -3.47 18.04 -23.87
CA ASP A 134 -3.63 16.59 -23.98
C ASP A 134 -3.73 15.84 -22.63
N VAL A 135 -3.65 16.56 -21.51
CA VAL A 135 -3.70 15.99 -20.16
C VAL A 135 -5.03 16.36 -19.48
N PRO A 136 -5.90 15.38 -19.18
CA PRO A 136 -7.15 15.64 -18.48
C PRO A 136 -6.93 16.13 -17.05
N VAL A 137 -7.63 17.21 -16.67
CA VAL A 137 -7.62 17.76 -15.31
C VAL A 137 -8.97 17.52 -14.64
N ALA A 138 -9.01 16.62 -13.67
CA ALA A 138 -10.20 16.30 -12.88
C ALA A 138 -10.30 17.19 -11.64
N ILE A 139 -11.36 17.98 -11.55
CA ILE A 139 -11.75 18.77 -10.38
C ILE A 139 -12.79 18.00 -9.58
N ALA A 140 -12.41 17.58 -8.37
CA ALA A 140 -13.29 16.83 -7.49
C ALA A 140 -13.09 17.17 -6.01
N ARG A 141 -14.20 17.41 -5.29
CA ARG A 141 -14.17 17.57 -3.82
C ARG A 141 -13.58 16.34 -3.13
N ARG A 142 -13.93 15.15 -3.62
CA ARG A 142 -13.33 13.88 -3.23
C ARG A 142 -12.40 13.44 -4.35
N ARG A 143 -11.12 13.75 -4.22
CA ARG A 143 -10.09 13.46 -5.24
C ARG A 143 -10.12 12.01 -5.76
N ILE A 144 -10.46 11.03 -4.91
CA ILE A 144 -10.61 9.62 -5.32
C ILE A 144 -11.67 9.41 -6.42
N GLU A 145 -12.72 10.21 -6.47
CA GLU A 145 -13.73 10.17 -7.54
C GLU A 145 -13.14 10.71 -8.85
N GLY A 146 -12.33 11.77 -8.77
CA GLY A 146 -11.54 12.27 -9.91
C GLY A 146 -10.57 11.22 -10.44
N VAL A 147 -9.82 10.54 -9.58
CA VAL A 147 -8.89 9.45 -10.00
C VAL A 147 -9.64 8.32 -10.71
N ARG A 148 -10.84 7.94 -10.25
CA ARG A 148 -11.66 6.92 -10.91
C ARG A 148 -12.15 7.36 -12.28
N GLU A 149 -12.51 8.63 -12.42
CA GLU A 149 -12.91 9.19 -13.71
C GLU A 149 -11.73 9.22 -14.69
N LEU A 150 -10.55 9.65 -14.24
CA LEU A 150 -9.32 9.62 -15.02
C LEU A 150 -8.99 8.18 -15.49
N ARG A 151 -9.17 7.18 -14.62
CA ARG A 151 -9.00 5.76 -14.99
C ARG A 151 -9.93 5.36 -16.15
N ARG A 152 -11.19 5.80 -16.15
CA ARG A 152 -12.14 5.51 -17.24
C ARG A 152 -11.72 6.13 -18.57
N ARG A 153 -10.98 7.24 -18.52
CA ARG A 153 -10.40 7.93 -19.69
C ARG A 153 -9.06 7.34 -20.14
N GLY A 154 -8.64 6.21 -19.55
CA GLY A 154 -7.41 5.53 -19.94
C GLY A 154 -6.12 6.13 -19.38
N VAL A 155 -6.21 7.06 -18.41
CA VAL A 155 -5.05 7.59 -17.69
C VAL A 155 -4.32 6.46 -16.97
N GLU A 156 -2.99 6.48 -17.03
CA GLU A 156 -2.10 5.49 -16.42
C GLU A 156 -1.47 6.01 -15.13
N LEU A 157 -1.18 7.32 -15.03
CA LEU A 157 -0.57 7.97 -13.86
C LEU A 157 -1.38 9.21 -13.46
N THR A 158 -1.71 9.35 -12.18
CA THR A 158 -2.36 10.56 -11.66
C THR A 158 -1.39 11.44 -10.87
N ILE A 159 -1.39 12.74 -11.13
CA ILE A 159 -0.70 13.74 -10.30
C ILE A 159 -1.74 14.51 -9.48
N ALA A 160 -1.64 14.46 -8.16
CA ALA A 160 -2.55 15.15 -7.26
C ALA A 160 -1.94 16.47 -6.79
N ASP A 161 -2.57 17.58 -7.20
CA ASP A 161 -2.15 18.93 -6.82
C ASP A 161 -2.66 19.31 -5.42
N ASP A 162 -1.78 19.94 -4.64
CA ASP A 162 -1.92 20.32 -3.22
C ASP A 162 -2.49 19.20 -2.34
N ALA A 163 -1.88 18.00 -2.43
CA ALA A 163 -2.41 16.79 -1.81
C ALA A 163 -1.67 16.30 -0.56
N PHE A 164 -0.56 16.93 -0.16
CA PHE A 164 0.26 16.45 0.97
C PHE A 164 -0.53 16.28 2.28
N GLN A 165 -1.34 17.27 2.66
CA GLN A 165 -2.23 17.23 3.84
C GLN A 165 -3.44 16.29 3.63
N HIS A 166 -3.77 15.92 2.39
CA HIS A 166 -4.96 15.14 2.06
C HIS A 166 -4.75 13.63 2.22
N ARG A 167 -4.42 13.23 3.46
CA ARG A 167 -4.07 11.84 3.84
C ARG A 167 -5.17 10.80 3.63
N ARG A 168 -6.40 11.24 3.32
CA ARG A 168 -7.50 10.34 2.95
C ARG A 168 -7.30 9.73 1.56
N LEU A 169 -6.52 10.34 0.68
CA LEU A 169 -6.14 9.76 -0.61
C LEU A 169 -4.82 9.02 -0.43
N GLY A 170 -4.82 7.70 -0.65
CA GLY A 170 -3.58 6.94 -0.75
C GLY A 170 -2.73 7.46 -1.92
N ARG A 171 -1.41 7.31 -1.82
CA ARG A 171 -0.44 7.74 -2.83
C ARG A 171 0.74 6.80 -2.86
N ASP A 172 1.37 6.72 -4.02
CA ASP A 172 2.59 5.95 -4.23
C ASP A 172 3.81 6.82 -3.88
N VAL A 173 3.78 8.10 -4.23
CA VAL A 173 4.87 9.06 -3.93
C VAL A 173 4.31 10.38 -3.41
N ASP A 174 4.99 10.97 -2.43
CA ASP A 174 4.77 12.34 -1.94
C ASP A 174 5.99 13.20 -2.26
N VAL A 175 5.82 14.18 -3.14
CA VAL A 175 6.78 15.24 -3.45
C VAL A 175 6.37 16.51 -2.70
N VAL A 176 7.27 17.03 -1.86
CA VAL A 176 7.01 18.21 -1.03
C VAL A 176 7.89 19.37 -1.47
N LEU A 177 7.25 20.47 -1.84
CA LEU A 177 7.91 21.71 -2.22
C LEU A 177 8.09 22.60 -0.97
N ILE A 178 9.28 23.16 -0.81
CA ILE A 178 9.62 24.13 0.22
C ILE A 178 10.13 25.39 -0.47
N ASP A 179 9.60 26.55 -0.11
CA ASP A 179 10.05 27.84 -0.64
C ASP A 179 11.35 28.26 0.06
N ALA A 180 12.47 28.32 -0.66
CA ALA A 180 13.75 28.71 -0.08
C ALA A 180 13.79 30.16 0.40
N ALA A 181 12.96 31.05 -0.15
CA ALA A 181 12.90 32.44 0.27
C ALA A 181 12.13 32.64 1.59
N CYS A 182 11.16 31.76 1.88
CA CYS A 182 10.41 31.78 3.14
C CYS A 182 10.00 30.35 3.57
N PRO A 183 10.95 29.54 4.06
CA PRO A 183 10.75 28.09 4.19
C PRO A 183 9.78 27.72 5.30
N PHE A 184 9.97 28.27 6.50
CA PHE A 184 9.16 27.94 7.68
C PHE A 184 8.54 29.18 8.35
N GLY A 185 8.70 30.36 7.76
CA GLY A 185 8.25 31.64 8.31
C GLY A 185 8.79 31.87 9.73
N ASN A 186 7.92 32.24 10.67
CA ASN A 186 8.27 32.34 12.08
C ASN A 186 8.32 31.00 12.84
N GLY A 187 8.23 29.86 12.14
CA GLY A 187 8.31 28.52 12.74
C GLY A 187 7.05 28.03 13.44
N THR A 188 5.95 28.80 13.41
CA THR A 188 4.67 28.43 14.04
C THR A 188 3.62 27.98 13.01
N LEU A 189 2.68 27.14 13.48
CA LEU A 189 1.52 26.74 12.69
C LEU A 189 0.55 27.91 12.51
N ILE A 190 -0.33 27.81 11.52
CA ILE A 190 -1.49 28.71 11.45
C ILE A 190 -2.31 28.65 12.76
N PRO A 191 -2.91 29.78 13.19
CA PRO A 191 -2.90 31.09 12.53
C PRO A 191 -1.74 32.04 12.90
N SER A 192 -0.84 31.68 13.83
CA SER A 192 0.26 32.59 14.24
C SER A 192 1.46 32.55 13.30
N GLY A 193 1.53 31.58 12.39
CA GLY A 193 2.57 31.44 11.38
C GLY A 193 2.04 30.88 10.08
N ILE A 194 2.93 30.56 9.13
CA ILE A 194 2.55 30.08 7.79
C ILE A 194 2.45 28.55 7.68
N LEU A 195 2.91 27.79 8.67
CA LEU A 195 2.96 26.33 8.57
C LEU A 195 1.55 25.70 8.66
N ARG A 196 1.26 24.80 7.73
CA ARG A 196 0.08 23.92 7.71
C ARG A 196 0.28 22.69 8.59
N GLU A 197 1.50 22.18 8.60
CA GLU A 197 1.97 21.05 9.39
C GLU A 197 3.39 21.34 9.90
N PRO A 198 3.81 20.75 11.03
CA PRO A 198 5.16 20.95 11.54
C PRO A 198 6.22 20.37 10.57
N PRO A 199 7.48 20.86 10.58
CA PRO A 199 8.54 20.33 9.72
C PRO A 199 8.80 18.82 9.87
N SER A 200 8.49 18.23 11.03
CA SER A 200 8.56 16.78 11.25
C SER A 200 7.62 15.97 10.35
N ALA A 201 6.62 16.61 9.72
CA ALA A 201 5.79 15.98 8.70
C ALA A 201 6.58 15.61 7.42
N LEU A 202 7.74 16.23 7.18
CA LEU A 202 8.64 15.90 6.06
C LEU A 202 9.12 14.45 6.09
N ALA A 203 9.10 13.78 7.25
CA ALA A 203 9.42 12.36 7.34
C ALA A 203 8.54 11.45 6.47
N ARG A 204 7.38 11.95 6.00
CA ARG A 204 6.49 11.25 5.05
C ARG A 204 6.85 11.50 3.58
N ALA A 205 7.68 12.49 3.30
CA ALA A 205 8.04 12.86 1.94
C ALA A 205 8.99 11.81 1.35
N HIS A 206 8.69 11.42 0.11
CA HIS A 206 9.58 10.60 -0.69
C HIS A 206 10.64 11.47 -1.36
N VAL A 207 10.26 12.69 -1.72
CA VAL A 207 11.16 13.68 -2.32
C VAL A 207 10.83 15.06 -1.75
N VAL A 208 11.86 15.85 -1.46
CA VAL A 208 11.73 17.26 -1.07
C VAL A 208 12.42 18.12 -2.12
N VAL A 209 11.72 19.12 -2.62
CA VAL A 209 12.27 20.07 -3.60
C VAL A 209 12.28 21.47 -2.99
N LEU A 210 13.47 22.04 -2.85
CA LEU A 210 13.67 23.42 -2.47
C LEU A 210 13.46 24.29 -3.71
N THR A 211 12.39 25.07 -3.70
CA THR A 211 12.00 25.96 -4.80
C THR A 211 12.52 27.38 -4.55
N LYS A 212 12.65 28.19 -5.60
CA LYS A 212 13.11 29.60 -5.52
C LYS A 212 14.51 29.74 -4.90
N VAL A 213 15.40 28.79 -5.18
CA VAL A 213 16.77 28.81 -4.66
C VAL A 213 17.57 30.02 -5.17
N ASP A 214 17.19 30.56 -6.32
CA ASP A 214 17.67 31.81 -6.91
C ASP A 214 17.29 33.07 -6.11
N GLN A 215 16.38 32.95 -5.14
CA GLN A 215 15.90 34.06 -4.31
C GLN A 215 16.42 33.99 -2.87
N ALA A 216 17.21 32.97 -2.54
CA ALA A 216 17.81 32.78 -1.23
C ALA A 216 19.34 32.90 -1.32
N GLY A 217 19.96 33.58 -0.34
CA GLY A 217 21.42 33.62 -0.26
C GLY A 217 22.03 32.24 0.03
N PRO A 218 23.30 31.98 -0.35
CA PRO A 218 23.93 30.66 -0.19
C PRO A 218 23.91 30.13 1.26
N GLU A 219 24.11 31.01 2.25
CA GLU A 219 24.07 30.65 3.67
C GLU A 219 22.66 30.21 4.11
N ALA A 220 21.63 30.97 3.72
CA ALA A 220 20.24 30.65 4.04
C ALA A 220 19.81 29.32 3.39
N LEU A 221 20.25 29.07 2.16
CA LEU A 221 20.00 27.80 1.46
C LEU A 221 20.69 26.62 2.15
N SER A 222 21.95 26.79 2.59
CA SER A 222 22.68 25.77 3.35
C SER A 222 22.02 25.45 4.70
N ALA A 223 21.59 26.49 5.42
CA ALA A 223 20.85 26.34 6.68
C ALA A 223 19.51 25.63 6.47
N LEU A 224 18.78 25.97 5.40
CA LEU A 224 17.54 25.30 5.03
C LEU A 224 17.76 23.82 4.71
N ARG A 225 18.78 23.50 3.90
CA ARG A 225 19.14 22.12 3.57
C ARG A 225 19.42 21.31 4.84
N THR A 226 20.25 21.84 5.73
CA THR A 226 20.56 21.24 7.04
C THR A 226 19.30 21.02 7.89
N ALA A 227 18.35 21.97 7.88
CA ALA A 227 17.10 21.83 8.62
C ALA A 227 16.20 20.71 8.06
N VAL A 228 16.16 20.56 6.72
CA VAL A 228 15.40 19.53 6.02
C VAL A 228 16.04 18.14 6.21
N GLU A 229 17.36 18.04 6.23
CA GLU A 229 18.12 16.80 6.45
C GLU A 229 17.83 16.13 7.80
N ARG A 230 17.36 16.89 8.79
CA ARG A 230 16.91 16.33 10.09
C ARG A 230 15.66 15.46 9.97
N HIS A 231 14.95 15.52 8.85
CA HIS A 231 13.67 14.86 8.64
C HIS A 231 13.66 13.94 7.42
N VAL A 232 14.48 14.20 6.42
CA VAL A 232 14.63 13.37 5.22
C VAL A 232 16.10 13.17 4.88
N PRO A 233 16.48 11.99 4.36
CA PRO A 233 17.83 11.77 3.86
C PRO A 233 18.24 12.77 2.76
N ALA A 234 19.52 13.15 2.73
CA ALA A 234 20.05 14.19 1.84
C ALA A 234 19.87 13.84 0.35
N GLU A 235 19.93 12.56 0.00
CA GLU A 235 19.70 12.06 -1.37
C GLU A 235 18.27 12.30 -1.87
N ARG A 236 17.32 12.63 -0.98
CA ARG A 236 15.92 12.95 -1.34
C ARG A 236 15.68 14.44 -1.51
N ILE A 237 16.71 15.28 -1.34
CA ILE A 237 16.61 16.73 -1.43
C ILE A 237 17.11 17.18 -2.81
N PHE A 238 16.29 18.00 -3.47
CA PHE A 238 16.56 18.58 -4.78
C PHE A 238 16.28 20.08 -4.76
N THR A 239 16.77 20.79 -5.77
CA THR A 239 16.58 22.23 -5.94
C THR A 239 15.88 22.51 -7.27
N SER A 240 15.04 23.54 -7.27
CA SER A 240 14.35 24.01 -8.46
C SER A 240 14.22 25.53 -8.48
N ARG A 241 14.30 26.08 -9.69
CA ARG A 241 14.14 27.50 -10.01
C ARG A 241 13.10 27.65 -11.11
N LEU A 242 12.49 28.83 -11.19
CA LEU A 242 11.69 29.19 -12.36
C LEU A 242 12.61 29.76 -13.43
N ARG A 243 12.36 29.40 -14.67
CA ARG A 243 12.93 30.06 -15.84
C ARG A 243 11.83 30.40 -16.82
N ILE A 244 12.05 31.45 -17.60
CA ILE A 244 11.19 31.74 -18.74
C ILE A 244 11.56 30.73 -19.83
N ASP A 245 10.58 29.93 -20.26
CA ASP A 245 10.76 28.86 -21.26
C ASP A 245 10.12 29.20 -22.61
N GLY A 246 9.43 30.33 -22.68
CA GLY A 246 8.85 30.86 -23.91
C GLY A 246 8.13 32.17 -23.67
N TRP A 247 7.63 32.73 -24.76
CA TRP A 247 6.81 33.95 -24.73
C TRP A 247 5.52 33.70 -25.50
N GLY A 248 4.46 34.37 -25.06
CA GLY A 248 3.23 34.45 -25.83
C GLY A 248 2.79 35.89 -26.00
N GLU A 249 2.14 36.20 -27.11
CA GLU A 249 1.49 37.48 -27.35
C GLU A 249 -0.02 37.30 -27.22
N TRP A 250 -0.66 38.24 -26.53
CA TRP A 250 -2.10 38.23 -26.29
C TRP A 250 -2.83 39.03 -27.36
N ASP A 251 -3.63 38.34 -28.17
CA ASP A 251 -4.54 38.91 -29.16
C ASP A 251 -6.00 38.48 -28.93
N GLY A 252 -6.34 38.17 -27.68
CA GLY A 252 -7.59 37.51 -27.28
C GLY A 252 -7.48 36.03 -26.99
N ALA A 253 -6.43 35.40 -27.53
CA ALA A 253 -5.90 34.14 -27.08
C ALA A 253 -4.39 34.30 -26.91
N LEU A 254 -3.77 33.50 -26.05
CA LEU A 254 -2.33 33.55 -25.89
C LEU A 254 -1.66 32.71 -26.99
N ARG A 255 -1.01 33.36 -27.95
CA ARG A 255 -0.30 32.68 -29.04
C ARG A 255 1.21 32.68 -28.79
N PRO A 256 1.95 31.59 -29.06
CA PRO A 256 3.41 31.60 -28.97
C PRO A 256 4.02 32.72 -29.83
N CYS A 257 5.05 33.39 -29.33
CA CYS A 257 5.80 34.40 -30.06
C CYS A 257 7.30 34.33 -29.72
N ASP A 258 8.12 35.00 -30.53
CA ASP A 258 9.56 35.09 -30.29
C ASP A 258 9.87 35.92 -29.04
N PRO A 259 10.94 35.57 -28.30
CA PRO A 259 11.36 36.34 -27.14
C PRO A 259 11.65 37.80 -27.53
N PRO A 260 11.30 38.80 -26.68
CA PRO A 260 11.67 40.18 -26.91
C PRO A 260 13.20 40.34 -26.96
N ALA A 261 13.68 41.25 -27.79
CA ALA A 261 15.12 41.51 -27.90
C ALA A 261 15.67 42.06 -26.56
N PRO A 262 16.89 41.68 -26.14
CA PRO A 262 17.53 42.27 -24.97
C PRO A 262 17.56 43.80 -25.03
N GLY A 263 17.34 44.46 -23.89
CA GLY A 263 17.26 45.91 -23.77
C GLY A 263 15.91 46.53 -24.15
N SER A 264 14.97 45.74 -24.69
CA SER A 264 13.63 46.23 -25.06
C SER A 264 12.92 46.86 -23.85
N PRO A 265 12.34 48.07 -24.00
CA PRO A 265 11.62 48.72 -22.93
C PRO A 265 10.25 48.07 -22.70
N VAL A 266 9.95 47.70 -21.46
CA VAL A 266 8.72 47.02 -21.07
C VAL A 266 8.05 47.72 -19.90
N LEU A 267 6.72 47.86 -19.97
CA LEU A 267 5.93 48.18 -18.78
C LEU A 267 5.36 46.89 -18.21
N ALA A 268 5.78 46.55 -16.99
CA ALA A 268 5.36 45.34 -16.31
C ALA A 268 4.17 45.60 -15.41
N PHE A 269 3.18 44.71 -15.39
CA PHE A 269 2.12 44.75 -14.39
C PHE A 269 1.79 43.35 -13.90
N SER A 270 1.39 43.22 -12.64
CA SER A 270 0.99 41.91 -12.12
C SER A 270 0.06 41.99 -10.92
N ALA A 271 -0.81 40.99 -10.78
CA ALA A 271 -1.73 40.79 -9.67
C ALA A 271 -1.43 39.44 -8.98
N ILE A 272 -0.16 39.25 -8.59
CA ILE A 272 0.34 38.03 -7.93
C ILE A 272 0.87 38.33 -6.51
N GLY A 273 1.01 37.28 -5.70
CA GLY A 273 1.52 37.39 -4.33
C GLY A 273 3.00 37.80 -4.16
N ASN A 274 3.81 37.83 -5.23
CA ASN A 274 5.20 38.31 -5.22
C ASN A 274 5.56 39.03 -6.55
N PRO A 275 5.12 40.29 -6.74
CA PRO A 275 5.40 41.08 -7.95
C PRO A 275 6.90 41.29 -8.21
N GLU A 276 7.70 41.42 -7.15
CA GLU A 276 9.15 41.61 -7.25
C GLU A 276 9.85 40.45 -7.98
N SER A 277 9.37 39.22 -7.76
CA SER A 277 9.89 38.04 -8.46
C SER A 277 9.64 38.13 -9.97
N PHE A 278 8.46 38.61 -10.39
CA PHE A 278 8.13 38.76 -11.81
C PHE A 278 9.00 39.83 -12.47
N ALA A 279 9.13 41.00 -11.83
CA ALA A 279 10.00 42.06 -12.31
C ALA A 279 11.48 41.61 -12.38
N ARG A 280 11.93 40.78 -11.44
CA ARG A 280 13.28 40.19 -11.50
C ARG A 280 13.45 39.29 -12.72
N SER A 281 12.53 38.35 -12.96
CA SER A 281 12.59 37.46 -14.12
C SER A 281 12.65 38.23 -15.45
N LEU A 282 11.92 39.33 -15.59
CA LEU A 282 12.01 40.18 -16.79
C LEU A 282 13.40 40.84 -16.95
N ARG A 283 14.01 41.28 -15.85
CA ARG A 283 15.38 41.84 -15.87
C ARG A 283 16.44 40.79 -16.19
N ASP A 284 16.25 39.57 -15.68
CA ASP A 284 17.16 38.44 -15.93
C ASP A 284 17.14 38.03 -17.42
N GLU A 285 16.02 38.23 -18.12
CA GLU A 285 15.91 38.14 -19.59
C GLU A 285 16.50 39.36 -20.33
N GLY A 286 17.13 40.29 -19.62
CA GLY A 286 17.77 41.47 -20.19
C GLY A 286 16.81 42.60 -20.58
N LEU A 287 15.55 42.59 -20.11
CA LEU A 287 14.56 43.61 -20.48
C LEU A 287 14.70 44.88 -19.63
N ARG A 288 14.44 46.04 -20.25
CA ARG A 288 14.49 47.34 -19.58
C ARG A 288 13.09 47.71 -19.06
N ILE A 289 12.84 47.48 -17.78
CA ILE A 289 11.55 47.85 -17.16
C ILE A 289 11.47 49.38 -17.07
N VAL A 290 10.58 49.99 -17.85
CA VAL A 290 10.35 51.46 -17.88
C VAL A 290 9.21 51.91 -16.95
N GLY A 291 8.37 50.96 -16.51
CA GLY A 291 7.33 51.17 -15.51
C GLY A 291 6.89 49.84 -14.90
N GLU A 292 6.46 49.86 -13.63
CA GLU A 292 5.97 48.67 -12.92
C GLU A 292 4.70 48.99 -12.14
N HIS A 293 3.60 48.32 -12.45
CA HIS A 293 2.32 48.48 -11.73
C HIS A 293 1.94 47.22 -10.95
N ARG A 294 1.72 47.37 -9.64
CA ARG A 294 1.44 46.26 -8.72
C ARG A 294 -0.01 46.28 -8.27
N PHE A 295 -0.77 45.29 -8.71
CA PHE A 295 -2.15 45.10 -8.30
C PHE A 295 -2.26 44.11 -7.14
N LYS A 296 -3.42 44.09 -6.47
CA LYS A 296 -3.70 43.11 -5.42
C LYS A 296 -3.77 41.71 -6.03
N ASP A 297 -3.33 40.68 -5.31
CA ASP A 297 -3.46 39.28 -5.74
C ASP A 297 -4.90 38.96 -6.19
N HIS A 298 -5.05 38.32 -7.35
CA HIS A 298 -6.33 38.07 -8.04
C HIS A 298 -7.15 39.33 -8.43
N HIS A 299 -6.50 40.47 -8.64
CA HIS A 299 -7.18 41.70 -9.10
C HIS A 299 -7.90 41.46 -10.44
N ARG A 300 -9.14 41.97 -10.53
CA ARG A 300 -9.88 41.99 -11.80
C ARG A 300 -9.65 43.34 -12.47
N TYR A 301 -8.99 43.30 -13.62
CA TYR A 301 -8.65 44.50 -14.37
C TYR A 301 -9.90 45.14 -14.95
N ARG A 302 -10.15 46.39 -14.56
CA ARG A 302 -11.25 47.22 -15.10
C ARG A 302 -10.75 48.02 -16.30
N PRO A 303 -11.65 48.48 -17.19
CA PRO A 303 -11.27 49.31 -18.34
C PRO A 303 -10.34 50.48 -17.98
N HIS A 304 -10.64 51.18 -16.88
CA HIS A 304 -9.83 52.30 -16.41
C HIS A 304 -8.40 51.87 -15.96
N ASP A 305 -8.24 50.68 -15.38
CA ASP A 305 -6.91 50.16 -15.01
C ASP A 305 -6.07 49.95 -16.28
N LEU A 306 -6.69 49.42 -17.34
CA LEU A 306 -6.04 49.11 -18.61
C LEU A 306 -5.69 50.37 -19.40
N GLU A 307 -6.57 51.37 -19.39
CA GLU A 307 -6.30 52.71 -19.96
C GLU A 307 -5.11 53.38 -19.27
N ALA A 308 -5.04 53.31 -17.94
CA ALA A 308 -3.92 53.86 -17.17
C ALA A 308 -2.59 53.16 -17.50
N LEU A 309 -2.58 51.82 -17.59
CA LEU A 309 -1.41 51.04 -17.98
C LEU A 309 -0.91 51.40 -19.39
N LEU A 310 -1.83 51.61 -20.34
CA LEU A 310 -1.50 52.00 -21.71
C LEU A 310 -0.95 53.42 -21.79
N ALA A 311 -1.55 54.38 -21.08
CA ALA A 311 -1.09 55.76 -21.03
C ALA A 311 0.31 55.85 -20.42
N GLU A 312 0.55 55.16 -19.30
CA GLU A 312 1.85 55.08 -18.63
C GLU A 312 2.89 54.40 -19.54
N GLY A 313 2.54 53.25 -20.14
CA GLY A 313 3.45 52.50 -21.00
C GLY A 313 3.89 53.30 -22.22
N THR A 314 2.93 53.96 -22.88
CA THR A 314 3.22 54.82 -24.04
C THR A 314 4.06 56.03 -23.63
N GLY A 315 3.69 56.70 -22.53
CA GLY A 315 4.42 57.86 -22.01
C GLY A 315 5.86 57.55 -21.57
N ALA A 316 6.10 56.33 -21.05
CA ALA A 316 7.41 55.85 -20.65
C ALA A 316 8.24 55.24 -21.80
N GLY A 317 7.69 55.20 -23.02
CA GLY A 317 8.35 54.63 -24.20
C GLY A 317 8.50 53.11 -24.16
N ALA A 318 7.54 52.40 -23.55
CA ALA A 318 7.49 50.94 -23.59
C ALA A 318 7.21 50.45 -25.02
N SER A 319 7.94 49.43 -25.47
CA SER A 319 7.69 48.76 -26.74
C SER A 319 6.59 47.71 -26.63
N PHE A 320 6.34 47.20 -25.43
CA PHE A 320 5.26 46.25 -25.11
C PHE A 320 4.90 46.28 -23.62
N LEU A 321 3.72 45.76 -23.30
CA LEU A 321 3.29 45.48 -21.93
C LEU A 321 3.63 44.03 -21.57
N ALA A 322 3.95 43.77 -20.31
CA ALA A 322 4.11 42.40 -19.81
C ALA A 322 3.34 42.15 -18.52
N CYS A 323 2.67 41.00 -18.46
CA CYS A 323 2.01 40.50 -17.24
C CYS A 323 2.29 39.01 -17.03
N THR A 324 1.84 38.45 -15.90
CA THR A 324 1.94 37.02 -15.67
C THR A 324 0.82 36.28 -16.38
N GLU A 325 0.99 34.97 -16.62
CA GLU A 325 -0.08 34.14 -17.21
C GLU A 325 -1.31 34.05 -16.31
N LYS A 326 -1.15 34.18 -14.98
CA LYS A 326 -2.29 34.24 -14.06
C LYS A 326 -3.14 35.50 -14.26
N ASP A 327 -2.51 36.60 -14.67
CA ASP A 327 -3.19 37.88 -14.89
C ASP A 327 -4.09 37.82 -16.13
N LEU A 328 -3.76 37.00 -17.13
CA LEU A 328 -4.55 36.84 -18.36
C LEU A 328 -6.00 36.41 -18.05
N TYR A 329 -6.22 35.50 -17.10
CA TYR A 329 -7.57 35.06 -16.72
C TYR A 329 -8.41 36.18 -16.08
N ASN A 330 -7.77 37.25 -15.61
CA ASN A 330 -8.43 38.40 -15.01
C ASN A 330 -8.56 39.59 -15.97
N LEU A 331 -7.96 39.50 -17.16
CA LEU A 331 -8.14 40.48 -18.23
C LEU A 331 -9.48 40.25 -18.94
N PRO A 332 -10.14 41.31 -19.45
CA PRO A 332 -11.29 41.14 -20.33
C PRO A 332 -10.89 40.39 -21.60
N ALA A 333 -11.58 39.30 -21.94
CA ALA A 333 -11.26 38.49 -23.13
C ALA A 333 -11.34 39.28 -24.45
N SER A 334 -12.12 40.36 -24.49
CA SER A 334 -12.25 41.28 -25.63
C SER A 334 -11.16 42.35 -25.70
N TRP A 335 -10.28 42.45 -24.69
CA TRP A 335 -9.26 43.48 -24.66
C TRP A 335 -8.16 43.18 -25.68
N ARG A 336 -7.92 44.16 -26.56
CA ARG A 336 -6.84 44.19 -27.55
C ARG A 336 -6.04 45.46 -27.32
N PRO A 337 -4.90 45.40 -26.64
CA PRO A 337 -4.13 46.60 -26.36
C PRO A 337 -3.45 47.09 -27.65
N PRO A 338 -3.40 48.41 -27.91
CA PRO A 338 -2.66 48.98 -29.04
C PRO A 338 -1.13 48.82 -28.88
N LEU A 339 -0.65 48.69 -27.64
CA LEU A 339 0.71 48.25 -27.33
C LEU A 339 0.70 46.71 -27.21
N PRO A 340 1.60 45.96 -27.86
CA PRO A 340 1.61 44.50 -27.75
C PRO A 340 1.67 44.04 -26.30
N LEU A 341 0.84 43.07 -25.91
CA LEU A 341 0.90 42.43 -24.59
C LEU A 341 1.61 41.10 -24.71
N ARG A 342 2.85 41.03 -24.19
CA ARG A 342 3.66 39.82 -24.20
C ARG A 342 3.77 39.22 -22.81
N VAL A 343 3.50 37.94 -22.70
CA VAL A 343 3.41 37.21 -21.44
C VAL A 343 4.52 36.16 -21.43
N PRO A 344 5.50 36.26 -20.52
CA PRO A 344 6.51 35.22 -20.38
C PRO A 344 5.86 33.96 -19.81
N ARG A 345 6.19 32.82 -20.41
CA ARG A 345 5.82 31.50 -19.91
C ARG A 345 6.89 31.02 -18.97
N VAL A 346 6.48 30.59 -17.78
CA VAL A 346 7.41 30.10 -16.75
C VAL A 346 7.30 28.60 -16.57
N ALA A 347 8.46 27.95 -16.56
CA ALA A 347 8.60 26.53 -16.23
C ALA A 347 9.47 26.33 -14.99
N SER A 348 9.17 25.26 -14.26
CA SER A 348 10.04 24.77 -13.19
C SER A 348 11.19 23.99 -13.81
N VAL A 349 12.42 24.37 -13.49
CA VAL A 349 13.63 23.65 -13.90
C VAL A 349 14.28 23.03 -12.67
N LEU A 350 14.63 21.74 -12.76
CA LEU A 350 15.39 21.02 -11.73
C LEU A 350 16.89 21.15 -12.03
N ASP A 351 17.71 21.28 -11.00
CA ASP A 351 19.17 21.33 -11.18
C ASP A 351 19.75 19.93 -11.47
N GLU A 352 19.14 18.87 -10.95
CA GLU A 352 19.57 17.47 -11.12
C GLU A 352 18.40 16.60 -11.62
N PRO A 353 17.88 16.83 -12.84
CA PRO A 353 16.67 16.18 -13.34
C PRO A 353 16.81 14.65 -13.43
N GLU A 354 17.93 14.14 -13.92
CA GLU A 354 18.16 12.69 -14.07
C GLU A 354 18.11 11.97 -12.72
N ARG A 355 18.84 12.48 -11.71
CA ARG A 355 18.81 11.95 -10.34
C ARG A 355 17.42 12.01 -9.73
N PHE A 356 16.69 13.11 -9.96
CA PHE A 356 15.32 13.27 -9.49
C PHE A 356 14.41 12.20 -10.08
N PHE A 357 14.44 11.97 -11.39
CA PHE A 357 13.58 10.99 -12.04
C PHE A 357 13.98 9.54 -11.77
N ALA A 358 15.27 9.25 -11.56
CA ALA A 358 15.72 7.95 -11.11
C ALA A 358 15.18 7.63 -9.70
N LEU A 359 15.32 8.57 -8.76
CA LEU A 359 14.77 8.42 -7.41
C LEU A 359 13.25 8.31 -7.42
N LEU A 360 12.57 9.15 -8.20
CA LEU A 360 11.12 9.13 -8.34
C LEU A 360 10.63 7.78 -8.89
N THR A 361 11.33 7.22 -9.87
CA THR A 361 11.01 5.92 -10.45
C THR A 361 11.17 4.81 -9.42
N GLU A 362 12.27 4.80 -8.66
CA GLU A 362 12.44 3.81 -7.58
C GLU A 362 11.43 3.99 -6.45
N ALA A 363 11.03 5.22 -6.14
CA ALA A 363 9.96 5.48 -5.17
C ALA A 363 8.58 4.99 -5.65
N LEU A 364 8.36 4.90 -6.97
CA LEU A 364 7.16 4.32 -7.59
C LEU A 364 7.19 2.78 -7.64
N ARG A 365 8.32 2.14 -7.30
CA ARG A 365 8.42 0.69 -7.28
C ARG A 365 7.40 0.11 -6.29
N PRO A 366 6.51 -0.79 -6.72
CA PRO A 366 5.52 -1.34 -5.80
C PRO A 366 6.19 -2.25 -4.78
N ARG A 367 5.90 -2.01 -3.49
CA ARG A 367 6.35 -2.85 -2.38
C ARG A 367 5.15 -3.54 -1.74
N LEU A 368 5.12 -4.87 -1.86
CA LEU A 368 4.02 -5.72 -1.43
C LEU A 368 4.46 -6.48 -0.18
N VAL A 369 3.69 -6.42 0.90
CA VAL A 369 4.02 -7.14 2.14
C VAL A 369 3.01 -8.25 2.39
N VAL A 370 3.49 -9.49 2.45
CA VAL A 370 2.71 -10.64 2.93
C VAL A 370 3.02 -10.85 4.41
N ALA A 371 2.01 -10.73 5.26
CA ALA A 371 2.11 -10.92 6.70
C ALA A 371 1.34 -12.16 7.12
N SER A 372 1.88 -12.91 8.07
CA SER A 372 1.30 -14.16 8.60
C SER A 372 1.55 -14.29 10.09
N ASN A 373 0.75 -15.08 10.81
CA ASN A 373 0.80 -15.16 12.28
C ASN A 373 0.90 -16.58 12.85
N GLY A 374 1.38 -17.54 12.06
CA GLY A 374 1.61 -18.92 12.49
C GLY A 374 2.26 -19.76 11.38
N TYR A 375 2.88 -20.89 11.74
CA TYR A 375 3.61 -21.73 10.77
C TYR A 375 2.74 -22.29 9.64
N GLY A 376 1.45 -22.57 9.90
CA GLY A 376 0.52 -23.01 8.86
C GLY A 376 0.13 -21.87 7.92
N GLU A 377 -0.09 -20.69 8.48
CA GLU A 377 -0.33 -19.45 7.75
C GLU A 377 0.90 -18.98 6.97
N ASP A 378 2.12 -19.24 7.46
CA ASP A 378 3.37 -18.95 6.76
C ASP A 378 3.45 -19.75 5.45
N ALA A 379 3.01 -21.02 5.43
CA ALA A 379 2.99 -21.81 4.20
C ALA A 379 2.04 -21.21 3.15
N ILE A 380 0.84 -20.77 3.58
CA ILE A 380 -0.13 -20.09 2.71
C ILE A 380 0.43 -18.74 2.26
N GLY A 381 1.10 -18.00 3.15
CA GLY A 381 1.70 -16.72 2.86
C GLY A 381 2.91 -16.79 1.93
N VAL A 382 3.75 -17.83 2.02
CA VAL A 382 4.82 -18.11 1.06
C VAL A 382 4.24 -18.33 -0.33
N LEU A 383 3.21 -19.16 -0.44
CA LEU A 383 2.55 -19.42 -1.72
C LEU A 383 1.91 -18.15 -2.30
N LEU A 384 1.30 -17.31 -1.46
CA LEU A 384 0.81 -15.99 -1.88
C LEU A 384 1.96 -15.10 -2.38
N ALA A 385 3.08 -15.05 -1.67
CA ALA A 385 4.26 -14.29 -2.07
C ALA A 385 4.84 -14.76 -3.41
N GLU A 386 4.86 -16.07 -3.67
CA GLU A 386 5.30 -16.66 -4.94
C GLU A 386 4.36 -16.29 -6.10
N ARG A 387 3.04 -16.35 -5.89
CA ARG A 387 2.06 -15.90 -6.88
C ARG A 387 2.21 -14.40 -7.18
N LEU A 388 2.42 -13.58 -6.15
CA LEU A 388 2.67 -12.16 -6.32
C LEU A 388 3.97 -11.90 -7.10
N ARG A 389 5.07 -12.59 -6.76
CA ARG A 389 6.35 -12.48 -7.49
C ARG A 389 6.22 -12.87 -8.96
N THR A 390 5.42 -13.90 -9.24
CA THR A 390 5.19 -14.38 -10.61
C THR A 390 4.34 -13.39 -11.42
N ARG A 391 3.29 -12.84 -10.80
CA ARG A 391 2.39 -11.88 -11.47
C ARG A 391 2.99 -10.49 -11.60
N PHE A 392 3.77 -10.05 -10.62
CA PHE A 392 4.34 -8.72 -10.50
C PHE A 392 5.87 -8.79 -10.35
N PRO A 393 6.61 -9.20 -11.40
CA PRO A 393 8.04 -9.47 -11.32
C PRO A 393 8.92 -8.24 -11.02
N ALA A 394 8.48 -7.02 -11.34
CA ALA A 394 9.18 -5.79 -11.06
C ALA A 394 8.92 -5.27 -9.62
N SER A 395 7.82 -5.71 -9.01
CA SER A 395 7.47 -5.40 -7.62
C SER A 395 8.41 -6.07 -6.61
N GLU A 396 8.66 -5.42 -5.47
CA GLU A 396 9.37 -6.04 -4.34
C GLU A 396 8.37 -6.73 -3.42
N VAL A 397 8.51 -8.05 -3.24
CA VAL A 397 7.67 -8.83 -2.32
C VAL A 397 8.42 -9.08 -1.01
N LEU A 398 7.85 -8.60 0.08
CA LEU A 398 8.40 -8.64 1.43
C LEU A 398 7.56 -9.55 2.32
N ALA A 399 8.20 -10.21 3.28
CA ALA A 399 7.54 -11.08 4.25
C ALA A 399 7.55 -10.49 5.66
N PHE A 400 6.42 -10.63 6.36
CA PHE A 400 6.24 -10.20 7.76
C PHE A 400 5.56 -11.29 8.62
N PRO A 401 6.26 -12.38 8.95
CA PRO A 401 5.78 -13.37 9.92
C PRO A 401 5.83 -12.80 11.35
N LEU A 402 4.72 -12.90 12.08
CA LEU A 402 4.65 -12.49 13.50
C LEU A 402 5.25 -13.54 14.44
N VAL A 403 5.39 -14.78 14.00
CA VAL A 403 5.88 -15.90 14.81
C VAL A 403 7.10 -16.52 14.12
N GLY A 404 8.10 -16.91 14.90
CA GLY A 404 9.32 -17.52 14.41
C GLY A 404 10.30 -16.53 13.78
N ARG A 405 11.20 -17.06 12.94
CA ARG A 405 12.25 -16.30 12.22
C ARG A 405 11.90 -16.05 10.75
N GLY A 406 10.75 -16.55 10.30
CA GLY A 406 10.33 -16.51 8.91
C GLY A 406 11.10 -17.47 8.01
N ASP A 407 11.54 -18.61 8.53
CA ASP A 407 12.42 -19.55 7.82
C ASP A 407 11.78 -20.07 6.52
N ALA A 408 10.45 -20.27 6.50
CA ALA A 408 9.72 -20.67 5.29
C ALA A 408 9.82 -19.61 4.17
N TYR A 409 9.71 -18.32 4.51
CA TYR A 409 9.88 -17.22 3.55
C TYR A 409 11.32 -17.09 3.08
N ARG A 410 12.29 -17.20 4.00
CA ARG A 410 13.73 -17.13 3.67
C ARG A 410 14.14 -18.25 2.73
N ALA A 411 13.69 -19.48 3.01
CA ALA A 411 13.95 -20.65 2.17
C ALA A 411 13.41 -20.48 0.73
N SER A 412 12.35 -19.69 0.57
CA SER A 412 11.72 -19.38 -0.73
C SER A 412 12.25 -18.09 -1.38
N GLY A 413 13.30 -17.49 -0.79
CA GLY A 413 14.00 -16.31 -1.31
C GLY A 413 13.36 -14.96 -0.99
N PHE A 414 12.42 -14.89 -0.03
CA PHE A 414 11.75 -13.64 0.33
C PHE A 414 12.45 -12.91 1.49
N PRO A 415 12.70 -11.59 1.37
CA PRO A 415 13.21 -10.78 2.47
C PRO A 415 12.23 -10.71 3.64
N VAL A 416 12.65 -11.18 4.81
CA VAL A 416 11.88 -11.09 6.06
C VAL A 416 12.17 -9.78 6.76
N ARG A 417 11.14 -8.94 6.94
CA ARG A 417 11.23 -7.61 7.58
C ARG A 417 10.79 -7.60 9.04
N SER A 418 10.13 -8.65 9.51
CA SER A 418 9.70 -8.73 10.91
C SER A 418 10.87 -9.01 11.85
N ALA A 419 10.77 -8.48 13.07
CA ALA A 419 11.66 -8.86 14.15
C ALA A 419 11.38 -10.33 14.56
N PRO A 420 12.41 -11.18 14.74
CA PRO A 420 12.22 -12.55 15.18
C PRO A 420 11.46 -12.64 16.50
N SER A 421 10.48 -13.54 16.57
CA SER A 421 9.73 -13.82 17.79
C SER A 421 9.62 -15.32 18.00
N VAL A 422 10.55 -15.86 18.78
CA VAL A 422 10.52 -17.28 19.17
C VAL A 422 9.96 -17.34 20.60
N THR A 423 8.65 -17.58 20.72
CA THR A 423 8.02 -17.83 22.02
C THR A 423 8.03 -19.33 22.34
N PRO A 424 8.20 -19.74 23.61
CA PRO A 424 8.13 -21.15 24.01
C PRO A 424 6.81 -21.83 23.66
N SER A 425 5.73 -21.05 23.59
CA SER A 425 4.37 -21.49 23.23
C SER A 425 4.16 -21.75 21.73
N GLY A 426 5.10 -21.34 20.86
CA GLY A 426 5.04 -21.58 19.41
C GLY A 426 3.93 -20.82 18.67
N GLY A 427 3.35 -19.77 19.27
CA GLY A 427 2.31 -18.93 18.65
C GLY A 427 1.70 -17.90 19.59
N VAL A 428 0.77 -17.09 19.07
CA VAL A 428 0.04 -16.08 19.85
C VAL A 428 -1.00 -16.79 20.75
N VAL A 429 -0.65 -16.91 22.03
CA VAL A 429 -1.51 -17.15 23.21
C VAL A 429 -2.83 -17.89 22.92
N LYS A 430 -2.82 -19.21 23.07
CA LYS A 430 -4.04 -20.01 23.16
C LYS A 430 -4.24 -20.56 24.58
N TYR A 431 -5.18 -19.93 25.28
CA TYR A 431 -6.04 -20.48 26.34
C TYR A 431 -5.57 -20.60 27.80
N ARG A 432 -4.40 -20.07 28.25
CA ARG A 432 -4.09 -20.01 29.70
C ARG A 432 -3.38 -18.71 30.12
N LEU A 433 -3.85 -18.09 31.20
CA LEU A 433 -3.21 -16.93 31.84
C LEU A 433 -1.78 -17.23 32.34
N ARG A 434 -1.46 -18.50 32.65
CA ARG A 434 -0.10 -18.92 33.01
C ARG A 434 0.88 -18.89 31.83
N ASP A 435 0.42 -19.26 30.62
CA ASP A 435 1.25 -19.24 29.41
C ASP A 435 1.52 -17.80 28.97
N LEU A 436 0.52 -16.92 29.12
CA LEU A 436 0.69 -15.47 28.95
C LEU A 436 1.72 -14.89 29.94
N TRP A 437 1.72 -15.33 31.19
CA TRP A 437 2.70 -14.89 32.20
C TRP A 437 4.12 -15.41 31.90
N GLY A 438 4.24 -16.63 31.39
CA GLY A 438 5.49 -17.20 30.89
C GLY A 438 6.04 -16.43 29.69
N ASP A 439 5.19 -16.11 28.71
CA ASP A 439 5.56 -15.34 27.53
C ASP A 439 5.89 -13.86 27.88
N MET A 440 5.18 -13.25 28.85
CA MET A 440 5.51 -11.92 29.37
C MET A 440 6.87 -11.88 30.05
N ARG A 441 7.20 -12.89 30.89
CA ARG A 441 8.54 -13.04 31.50
C ARG A 441 9.63 -13.32 30.45
N ALA A 442 9.29 -13.97 29.35
CA ALA A 442 10.19 -14.24 28.22
C ALA A 442 10.37 -13.06 27.25
N GLY A 443 9.73 -11.90 27.50
CA GLY A 443 9.97 -10.67 26.73
C GLY A 443 8.92 -10.34 25.66
N LEU A 444 7.70 -10.87 25.74
CA LEU A 444 6.60 -10.59 24.79
C LEU A 444 6.41 -9.10 24.48
N LEU A 445 6.46 -8.22 25.50
CA LEU A 445 6.33 -6.77 25.30
C LEU A 445 7.46 -6.17 24.46
N ARG A 446 8.68 -6.70 24.61
CA ARG A 446 9.84 -6.31 23.80
C ARG A 446 9.64 -6.74 22.36
N HIS A 447 9.21 -7.99 22.14
CA HIS A 447 8.92 -8.52 20.80
C HIS A 447 7.84 -7.71 20.08
N VAL A 448 6.70 -7.46 20.73
CA VAL A 448 5.62 -6.64 20.14
C VAL A 448 6.12 -5.24 19.80
N ARG A 449 6.90 -4.61 20.70
CA ARG A 449 7.48 -3.29 20.42
C ARG A 449 8.41 -3.32 19.21
N ASP A 450 9.29 -4.31 19.11
CA ASP A 450 10.25 -4.42 18.01
C ASP A 450 9.56 -4.76 16.69
N GLN A 451 8.49 -5.57 16.71
CA GLN A 451 7.63 -5.82 15.55
C GLN A 451 6.87 -4.56 15.13
N LEU A 452 6.35 -3.77 16.07
CA LEU A 452 5.71 -2.49 15.75
C LEU A 452 6.71 -1.46 15.19
N ARG A 453 7.97 -1.47 15.64
CA ARG A 453 9.05 -0.67 15.04
C ARG A 453 9.37 -1.14 13.62
N ALA A 454 9.41 -2.45 13.38
CA ALA A 454 9.61 -3.00 12.05
C ALA A 454 8.48 -2.59 11.09
N TRP A 455 7.21 -2.66 11.53
CA TRP A 455 6.11 -2.09 10.75
C TRP A 455 6.23 -0.58 10.55
N ALA A 456 6.69 0.15 11.57
CA ALA A 456 6.89 1.59 11.47
C ALA A 456 7.93 1.98 10.41
N ALA A 457 8.98 1.16 10.23
CA ALA A 457 9.98 1.35 9.19
C ALA A 457 9.45 1.10 7.76
N LEU A 458 8.36 0.34 7.64
CA LEU A 458 7.68 0.08 6.37
C LEU A 458 6.60 1.12 6.03
N ARG A 459 6.26 2.02 6.97
CA ARG A 459 5.27 3.08 6.74
C ARG A 459 5.65 3.95 5.56
N ASP A 460 4.63 4.44 4.87
CA ASP A 460 4.72 5.31 3.70
C ASP A 460 5.43 4.69 2.47
N SER A 461 6.17 3.57 2.62
CA SER A 461 6.79 2.80 1.53
C SER A 461 5.99 1.58 1.07
N VAL A 462 5.14 1.04 1.96
CA VAL A 462 4.30 -0.13 1.68
C VAL A 462 2.88 0.33 1.44
N ARG A 463 2.28 -0.21 0.39
CA ARG A 463 0.99 0.23 -0.11
C ARG A 463 -0.19 -0.45 0.56
N THR A 464 -0.39 -1.75 0.34
CA THR A 464 -1.49 -2.52 0.96
C THR A 464 -0.92 -3.86 1.44
N PRO A 465 -0.87 -4.09 2.76
CA PRO A 465 -0.44 -5.38 3.30
C PRO A 465 -1.47 -6.48 2.97
N LEU A 466 -0.98 -7.69 2.71
CA LEU A 466 -1.81 -8.89 2.60
C LEU A 466 -1.61 -9.70 3.88
N CYS A 467 -2.67 -9.89 4.67
CA CYS A 467 -2.62 -10.58 5.94
C CYS A 467 -3.23 -11.98 5.81
N VAL A 468 -2.46 -13.02 6.13
CA VAL A 468 -2.91 -14.42 6.18
C VAL A 468 -2.96 -14.87 7.63
N GLY A 469 -4.17 -15.00 8.19
CA GLY A 469 -4.30 -15.36 9.60
C GLY A 469 -5.59 -14.93 10.27
N ASP A 470 -5.45 -14.26 11.41
CA ASP A 470 -6.54 -13.83 12.27
C ASP A 470 -6.66 -12.32 12.48
N VAL A 471 -7.61 -11.91 13.31
CA VAL A 471 -7.87 -10.50 13.63
C VAL A 471 -6.74 -9.87 14.46
N TYR A 472 -5.94 -10.65 15.20
CA TYR A 472 -4.77 -10.12 15.90
C TYR A 472 -3.72 -9.64 14.89
N LEU A 473 -3.43 -10.44 13.86
CA LEU A 473 -2.54 -10.03 12.76
C LEU A 473 -3.04 -8.75 12.06
N LEU A 474 -4.34 -8.67 11.80
CA LEU A 474 -4.99 -7.49 11.23
C LEU A 474 -4.74 -6.24 12.09
N LEU A 475 -5.03 -6.32 13.39
CA LEU A 475 -4.85 -5.21 14.32
C LEU A 475 -3.38 -4.81 14.48
N HIS A 476 -2.49 -5.80 14.53
CA HIS A 476 -1.06 -5.57 14.63
C HIS A 476 -0.53 -4.85 13.39
N THR A 477 -0.98 -5.25 12.20
CA THR A 477 -0.61 -4.62 10.92
C THR A 477 -1.17 -3.21 10.83
N LEU A 478 -2.46 -3.02 11.14
CA LEU A 478 -3.13 -1.72 11.14
C LEU A 478 -2.46 -0.72 12.10
N TRP A 479 -2.19 -1.15 13.33
CA TRP A 479 -1.51 -0.32 14.33
C TRP A 479 -0.05 -0.05 13.95
N GLY A 480 0.62 -1.04 13.34
CA GLY A 480 2.01 -0.94 12.93
C GLY A 480 2.25 0.03 11.79
N CYS A 481 1.53 -0.13 10.68
CA CYS A 481 1.79 0.62 9.44
C CYS A 481 0.69 1.62 9.04
N GLY A 482 -0.48 1.56 9.67
CA GLY A 482 -1.59 2.50 9.42
C GLY A 482 -2.39 2.24 8.14
N VAL A 483 -2.09 1.16 7.43
CA VAL A 483 -2.74 0.82 6.16
C VAL A 483 -3.75 -0.31 6.33
N ARG A 484 -4.85 -0.24 5.58
CA ARG A 484 -5.92 -1.23 5.57
C ARG A 484 -5.50 -2.43 4.72
N PRO A 485 -5.50 -3.65 5.25
CA PRO A 485 -5.00 -4.80 4.51
C PRO A 485 -6.09 -5.49 3.67
N LEU A 486 -5.63 -6.31 2.73
CA LEU A 486 -6.38 -7.46 2.22
C LEU A 486 -6.21 -8.62 3.20
N PHE A 487 -7.26 -9.40 3.45
CA PHE A 487 -7.25 -10.37 4.54
C PHE A 487 -7.67 -11.77 4.07
N VAL A 488 -6.79 -12.75 4.23
CA VAL A 488 -7.11 -14.18 4.14
C VAL A 488 -7.44 -14.68 5.55
N ALA A 489 -8.72 -14.81 5.85
CA ALA A 489 -9.22 -15.27 7.14
C ALA A 489 -9.10 -16.79 7.24
N THR A 490 -7.99 -17.26 7.82
CA THR A 490 -7.75 -18.69 8.04
C THR A 490 -8.16 -19.13 9.43
N ALA A 491 -8.20 -18.29 10.46
CA ALA A 491 -8.35 -18.82 11.82
C ALA A 491 -9.78 -19.23 12.22
N LYS A 492 -10.81 -18.63 11.63
CA LYS A 492 -12.21 -18.73 12.09
C LYS A 492 -13.12 -19.35 11.02
N THR A 493 -14.11 -20.10 11.48
CA THR A 493 -15.20 -20.65 10.66
C THR A 493 -16.49 -20.72 11.47
N VAL A 494 -17.64 -20.57 10.80
CA VAL A 494 -18.98 -20.73 11.39
C VAL A 494 -19.19 -22.16 11.94
N HIS A 495 -18.55 -23.17 11.37
CA HIS A 495 -18.62 -24.55 11.86
C HIS A 495 -18.03 -24.75 13.28
N LEU A 496 -17.30 -23.76 13.79
CA LEU A 496 -16.79 -23.75 15.16
C LEU A 496 -17.48 -22.70 16.03
N SER A 497 -17.08 -21.44 15.87
CA SER A 497 -17.58 -20.31 16.67
C SER A 497 -17.86 -19.07 15.85
N GLY A 498 -17.53 -19.10 14.55
CA GLY A 498 -17.57 -17.95 13.65
C GLY A 498 -16.74 -16.77 14.15
N HIS A 499 -17.00 -15.62 13.54
CA HIS A 499 -16.45 -14.34 13.97
C HIS A 499 -17.32 -13.69 15.04
N TRP A 500 -16.68 -13.23 16.11
CA TRP A 500 -17.37 -12.50 17.19
C TRP A 500 -17.92 -11.16 16.69
N ARG A 501 -18.89 -10.58 17.39
CA ARG A 501 -19.48 -9.26 17.01
C ARG A 501 -18.40 -8.18 16.85
N LEU A 502 -17.42 -8.15 17.76
CA LEU A 502 -16.30 -7.22 17.71
C LEU A 502 -15.38 -7.49 16.51
N GLU A 503 -15.01 -8.75 16.26
CA GLU A 503 -14.20 -9.14 15.11
C GLU A 503 -14.86 -8.72 13.79
N ARG A 504 -16.17 -8.97 13.65
CA ARG A 504 -16.96 -8.55 12.47
C ARG A 504 -16.96 -7.03 12.29
N ALA A 505 -17.13 -6.28 13.39
CA ALA A 505 -17.09 -4.82 13.35
C ALA A 505 -15.70 -4.29 12.94
N LEU A 506 -14.63 -4.91 13.42
CA LEU A 506 -13.24 -4.57 13.07
C LEU A 506 -12.95 -4.88 11.59
N ILE A 507 -13.30 -6.08 11.13
CA ILE A 507 -13.12 -6.49 9.72
C ILE A 507 -13.84 -5.52 8.80
N ARG A 508 -15.14 -5.26 9.04
CA ARG A 508 -15.93 -4.28 8.28
C ARG A 508 -15.29 -2.90 8.23
N ARG A 509 -14.69 -2.45 9.34
CA ARG A 509 -14.18 -1.09 9.48
C ARG A 509 -12.80 -0.91 8.84
N PHE A 510 -11.95 -1.91 8.93
CA PHE A 510 -10.51 -1.78 8.70
C PHE A 510 -9.95 -2.64 7.57
N VAL A 511 -10.65 -3.68 7.11
CA VAL A 511 -10.20 -4.53 6.00
C VAL A 511 -10.72 -3.97 4.67
N LEU A 512 -9.95 -4.11 3.60
CA LEU A 512 -10.39 -3.75 2.24
C LEU A 512 -11.34 -4.82 1.68
N ARG A 513 -10.90 -6.09 1.69
CA ARG A 513 -11.68 -7.28 1.34
C ARG A 513 -11.16 -8.50 2.11
N THR A 514 -12.07 -9.42 2.46
CA THR A 514 -11.77 -10.65 3.19
C THR A 514 -12.03 -11.90 2.35
N TRP A 515 -11.07 -12.82 2.28
CA TRP A 515 -11.25 -14.17 1.73
C TRP A 515 -11.42 -15.13 2.89
N THR A 516 -12.54 -15.83 2.94
CA THR A 516 -12.85 -16.78 4.02
C THR A 516 -12.52 -18.21 3.61
N ARG A 517 -12.39 -19.09 4.60
CA ARG A 517 -12.15 -20.52 4.38
C ARG A 517 -13.37 -21.27 3.82
N ASP A 518 -14.57 -20.81 4.13
CA ASP A 518 -15.83 -21.45 3.78
C ASP A 518 -16.90 -20.40 3.41
N PRO A 519 -17.92 -20.78 2.61
CA PRO A 519 -18.97 -19.87 2.16
C PRO A 519 -19.83 -19.34 3.31
N GLU A 520 -20.12 -20.16 4.35
CA GLU A 520 -20.93 -19.75 5.50
C GLU A 520 -20.26 -18.60 6.28
N SER A 521 -18.94 -18.62 6.39
CA SER A 521 -18.17 -17.53 7.00
C SER A 521 -18.16 -16.27 6.15
N ALA A 522 -18.14 -16.39 4.81
CA ALA A 522 -18.30 -15.23 3.92
C ALA A 522 -19.67 -14.58 4.14
N GLU A 523 -20.74 -15.38 4.14
CA GLU A 523 -22.10 -14.90 4.39
C GLU A 523 -22.22 -14.22 5.76
N GLN A 524 -21.62 -14.81 6.81
CA GLN A 524 -21.64 -14.22 8.15
C GLN A 524 -21.01 -12.81 8.18
N LEU A 525 -19.92 -12.61 7.44
CA LEU A 525 -19.25 -11.31 7.33
C LEU A 525 -20.04 -10.34 6.44
N GLN A 526 -20.57 -10.80 5.31
CA GLN A 526 -21.42 -10.01 4.41
C GLN A 526 -22.68 -9.49 5.12
N ARG A 527 -23.37 -10.33 5.90
CA ARG A 527 -24.53 -9.92 6.73
C ARG A 527 -24.18 -8.84 7.75
N SER A 528 -22.91 -8.73 8.15
CA SER A 528 -22.43 -7.64 9.01
C SER A 528 -22.05 -6.36 8.25
N GLY A 529 -22.04 -6.40 6.91
CA GLY A 529 -21.67 -5.30 6.02
C GLY A 529 -20.19 -5.24 5.66
N ALA A 530 -19.41 -6.30 5.92
CA ALA A 530 -18.02 -6.40 5.46
C ALA A 530 -17.95 -6.88 4.00
N ASP A 531 -16.97 -6.39 3.24
CA ASP A 531 -16.62 -6.96 1.94
C ASP A 531 -15.87 -8.29 2.18
N ALA A 532 -16.57 -9.40 1.96
CA ALA A 532 -16.07 -10.75 2.16
C ALA A 532 -16.52 -11.67 1.02
N VAL A 533 -15.67 -12.62 0.64
CA VAL A 533 -15.90 -13.57 -0.45
C VAL A 533 -15.34 -14.94 -0.09
N TYR A 534 -15.98 -15.98 -0.63
CA TYR A 534 -15.43 -17.32 -0.72
C TYR A 534 -15.10 -17.58 -2.20
N ALA A 535 -13.81 -17.74 -2.50
CA ALA A 535 -13.30 -17.99 -3.86
C ALA A 535 -12.47 -19.27 -3.90
N GLY A 536 -12.84 -20.25 -3.06
CA GLY A 536 -12.01 -21.39 -2.71
C GLY A 536 -11.45 -21.27 -1.29
N SER A 537 -10.87 -22.36 -0.83
CA SER A 537 -10.35 -22.53 0.53
C SER A 537 -8.85 -22.24 0.56
N PRO A 538 -8.39 -21.26 1.36
CA PRO A 538 -6.97 -20.86 1.39
C PRO A 538 -6.01 -21.97 1.80
N ILE A 539 -6.50 -22.96 2.57
CA ILE A 539 -5.69 -24.12 2.93
C ILE A 539 -5.55 -25.09 1.75
N MET A 540 -6.59 -25.22 0.93
CA MET A 540 -6.56 -26.08 -0.26
C MET A 540 -5.69 -25.51 -1.37
N ASP A 541 -5.41 -24.19 -1.36
CA ASP A 541 -4.41 -23.60 -2.26
C ASP A 541 -3.01 -24.24 -2.12
N LEU A 542 -2.68 -24.83 -0.97
CA LEU A 542 -1.41 -25.55 -0.74
C LEU A 542 -1.26 -26.82 -1.60
N LEU A 543 -2.33 -27.27 -2.26
CA LEU A 543 -2.25 -28.33 -3.26
C LEU A 543 -1.49 -27.88 -4.53
N GLY A 544 -1.31 -26.57 -4.72
CA GLY A 544 -0.69 -25.97 -5.90
C GLY A 544 -1.68 -25.87 -7.08
N ASP A 545 -1.16 -25.48 -8.25
CA ASP A 545 -1.96 -25.28 -9.47
C ASP A 545 -2.11 -26.55 -10.32
N ALA A 546 -1.59 -27.69 -9.85
CA ALA A 546 -1.77 -28.96 -10.54
C ALA A 546 -3.25 -29.38 -10.49
N PRO A 547 -3.83 -29.88 -11.60
CA PRO A 547 -5.20 -30.35 -11.59
C PRO A 547 -5.36 -31.42 -10.50
N PRO A 548 -6.39 -31.31 -9.63
CA PRO A 548 -6.58 -32.27 -8.57
C PRO A 548 -6.77 -33.65 -9.20
N ALA A 549 -6.01 -34.64 -8.72
CA ALA A 549 -6.24 -36.03 -9.07
C ALA A 549 -7.69 -36.40 -8.70
N PRO A 550 -8.35 -37.31 -9.44
CA PRO A 550 -9.64 -37.80 -9.02
C PRO A 550 -9.54 -38.34 -7.59
N PRO A 551 -10.57 -38.14 -6.75
CA PRO A 551 -10.55 -38.66 -5.40
C PRO A 551 -10.36 -40.18 -5.44
N PRO A 552 -9.65 -40.77 -4.47
CA PRO A 552 -9.50 -42.21 -4.41
C PRO A 552 -10.87 -42.88 -4.26
N GLY A 553 -11.02 -44.04 -4.88
CA GLY A 553 -12.18 -44.92 -4.68
C GLY A 553 -11.94 -45.89 -3.52
N PRO A 554 -12.98 -46.55 -3.02
CA PRO A 554 -12.81 -47.60 -2.02
C PRO A 554 -11.97 -48.76 -2.60
N PRO A 555 -10.91 -49.20 -1.91
CA PRO A 555 -10.03 -50.26 -2.43
C PRO A 555 -10.74 -51.61 -2.38
N GLY A 556 -10.69 -52.35 -3.50
CA GLY A 556 -11.30 -53.67 -3.63
C GLY A 556 -10.65 -54.74 -2.73
N PRO A 557 -11.26 -55.93 -2.59
CA PRO A 557 -10.76 -56.98 -1.70
C PRO A 557 -9.33 -57.46 -2.00
N GLY A 558 -8.91 -57.40 -3.27
CA GLY A 558 -7.56 -57.79 -3.70
C GLY A 558 -6.55 -56.65 -3.78
N ASP A 559 -6.98 -55.40 -3.57
CA ASP A 559 -6.10 -54.23 -3.66
C ASP A 559 -5.25 -54.09 -2.38
N VAL A 560 -4.02 -53.61 -2.56
CA VAL A 560 -3.09 -53.28 -1.47
C VAL A 560 -3.11 -51.76 -1.23
N PRO A 561 -3.96 -51.27 -0.30
CA PRO A 561 -4.16 -49.85 -0.10
C PRO A 561 -2.88 -49.16 0.40
N LEU A 562 -2.68 -47.93 -0.03
CA LEU A 562 -1.63 -47.04 0.48
C LEU A 562 -2.18 -46.22 1.66
N VAL A 563 -1.64 -46.48 2.84
CA VAL A 563 -1.99 -45.76 4.07
C VAL A 563 -0.92 -44.70 4.37
N LEU A 564 -1.35 -43.44 4.41
CA LEU A 564 -0.51 -42.32 4.79
C LEU A 564 -0.44 -42.21 6.31
N LEU A 565 0.76 -41.99 6.86
CA LEU A 565 1.00 -41.77 8.28
C LEU A 565 1.54 -40.35 8.51
N LEU A 566 0.90 -39.58 9.38
CA LEU A 566 1.30 -38.21 9.70
C LEU A 566 1.51 -38.03 11.21
N PRO A 567 2.73 -38.19 11.75
CA PRO A 567 3.00 -38.08 13.19
C PRO A 567 2.84 -36.66 13.76
N GLY A 568 2.72 -35.65 12.89
CA GLY A 568 2.62 -34.24 13.26
C GLY A 568 3.92 -33.47 13.01
N SER A 569 3.95 -32.18 13.37
CA SER A 569 5.08 -31.27 13.08
C SER A 569 5.76 -30.70 14.34
N ARG A 570 5.31 -31.11 15.53
CA ARG A 570 5.79 -30.60 16.83
C ARG A 570 6.65 -31.65 17.52
N LEU A 571 7.37 -31.27 18.57
CA LEU A 571 8.25 -32.19 19.33
C LEU A 571 7.53 -33.47 19.82
N ARG A 572 6.22 -33.39 20.11
CA ARG A 572 5.42 -34.57 20.48
C ARG A 572 5.35 -35.64 19.39
N ALA A 573 5.59 -35.28 18.12
CA ALA A 573 5.64 -36.22 17.01
C ALA A 573 6.69 -37.33 17.22
N TYR A 574 7.75 -37.09 17.99
CA TYR A 574 8.73 -38.13 18.34
C TYR A 574 8.16 -39.21 19.28
N GLU A 575 7.14 -38.87 20.07
CA GLU A 575 6.42 -39.84 20.92
C GLU A 575 5.31 -40.50 20.11
N ASP A 576 4.55 -39.69 19.37
CA ASP A 576 3.38 -40.11 18.61
C ASP A 576 3.71 -41.06 17.44
N VAL A 577 4.96 -41.06 16.94
CA VAL A 577 5.39 -41.95 15.85
C VAL A 577 5.25 -43.43 16.23
N ARG A 578 5.49 -43.80 17.50
CA ARG A 578 5.41 -45.19 17.97
C ARG A 578 3.99 -45.74 17.80
N LEU A 579 3.02 -44.94 18.22
CA LEU A 579 1.59 -45.26 18.11
C LEU A 579 1.20 -45.55 16.65
N LEU A 580 1.66 -44.73 15.70
CA LEU A 580 1.38 -44.92 14.28
C LEU A 580 2.05 -46.16 13.69
N LEU A 581 3.30 -46.45 14.08
CA LEU A 581 4.03 -47.62 13.61
C LEU A 581 3.42 -48.94 14.12
N ASP A 582 2.97 -48.95 15.36
CA ASP A 582 2.31 -50.13 15.93
C ASP A 582 0.92 -50.35 15.34
N ALA A 583 0.17 -49.28 15.10
CA ALA A 583 -1.10 -49.36 14.36
C ALA A 583 -0.89 -49.88 12.94
N ALA A 584 0.15 -49.42 12.24
CA ALA A 584 0.52 -49.91 10.90
C ALA A 584 0.87 -51.41 10.92
N GLY A 585 1.61 -51.87 11.94
CA GLY A 585 1.91 -53.28 12.15
C GLY A 585 0.66 -54.14 12.29
N ARG A 586 -0.27 -53.71 13.14
CA ARG A 586 -1.55 -54.40 13.36
C ARG A 586 -2.42 -54.41 12.12
N LEU A 587 -2.55 -53.27 11.44
CA LEU A 587 -3.33 -53.14 10.21
C LEU A 587 -2.80 -54.06 9.12
N ASN A 588 -1.48 -54.07 8.90
CA ASN A 588 -0.84 -54.93 7.89
C ASN A 588 -1.01 -56.43 8.18
N GLY A 589 -1.08 -56.81 9.46
CA GLY A 589 -1.35 -58.18 9.88
C GLY A 589 -2.78 -58.64 9.56
N ALA A 590 -3.74 -57.72 9.51
CA ALA A 590 -5.14 -58.01 9.16
C ALA A 590 -5.44 -57.89 7.66
N ARG A 591 -4.84 -56.90 6.99
CA ARG A 591 -4.95 -56.69 5.54
C ARG A 591 -3.62 -56.15 5.02
N PRO A 592 -2.99 -56.76 3.99
CA PRO A 592 -1.77 -56.24 3.40
C PRO A 592 -1.94 -54.78 2.96
N CYS A 593 -1.06 -53.89 3.43
CA CYS A 593 -1.11 -52.45 3.14
C CYS A 593 0.30 -51.94 2.79
N ARG A 594 0.37 -50.91 1.95
CA ARG A 594 1.58 -50.09 1.76
C ARG A 594 1.51 -48.90 2.69
N PHE A 595 2.64 -48.47 3.23
CA PHE A 595 2.66 -47.32 4.14
C PHE A 595 3.65 -46.26 3.67
N ARG A 596 3.25 -45.01 3.83
CA ARG A 596 4.12 -43.84 3.61
C ARG A 596 3.99 -42.88 4.77
N MET A 597 5.11 -42.44 5.33
CA MET A 597 5.15 -41.43 6.39
C MET A 597 5.77 -40.13 5.88
N VAL A 598 5.08 -39.01 6.14
CA VAL A 598 5.61 -37.67 5.82
C VAL A 598 6.28 -37.08 7.04
N LEU A 599 7.56 -36.74 6.91
CA LEU A 599 8.34 -36.10 7.94
C LEU A 599 8.27 -34.58 7.76
N ALA A 600 7.77 -33.88 8.78
CA ALA A 600 7.72 -32.43 8.78
C ALA A 600 9.15 -31.83 8.79
N PRO A 601 9.43 -30.74 8.05
CA PRO A 601 10.77 -30.13 8.01
C PRO A 601 11.31 -29.66 9.36
N THR A 602 10.42 -29.45 10.34
CA THR A 602 10.75 -29.06 11.71
C THR A 602 11.26 -30.22 12.58
N LEU A 603 11.19 -31.46 12.07
CA LEU A 603 11.59 -32.66 12.80
C LEU A 603 12.93 -33.19 12.28
N SER A 604 13.76 -33.65 13.20
CA SER A 604 14.99 -34.37 12.90
C SER A 604 14.65 -35.83 12.58
N ALA A 605 15.02 -36.28 11.38
CA ALA A 605 14.83 -37.67 10.96
C ALA A 605 15.57 -38.63 11.90
N SER A 606 16.85 -38.35 12.22
CA SER A 606 17.66 -39.15 13.16
C SER A 606 17.01 -39.30 14.53
N ARG A 607 16.49 -38.20 15.10
CA ARG A 607 15.79 -38.25 16.40
C ARG A 607 14.49 -39.05 16.32
N LEU A 608 13.74 -38.93 15.23
CA LEU A 608 12.49 -39.68 15.04
C LEU A 608 12.75 -41.18 14.90
N ILE A 609 13.78 -41.58 14.16
CA ILE A 609 14.19 -42.99 14.01
C ILE A 609 14.65 -43.56 15.36
N ALA A 610 15.41 -42.80 16.15
CA ALA A 610 15.81 -43.23 17.49
C ALA A 610 14.60 -43.51 18.41
N SER A 611 13.47 -42.88 18.13
CA SER A 611 12.20 -43.18 18.82
C SER A 611 11.48 -44.42 18.29
N CYS A 612 11.88 -45.01 17.16
CA CYS A 612 11.23 -46.15 16.50
C CYS A 612 11.85 -47.50 16.91
N ALA A 613 11.69 -47.91 18.17
CA ALA A 613 12.23 -49.19 18.66
C ALA A 613 11.69 -50.39 17.84
N GLY A 614 12.57 -51.31 17.44
CA GLY A 614 12.21 -52.49 16.65
C GLY A 614 12.05 -52.25 15.13
N TRP A 615 12.38 -51.05 14.64
CA TRP A 615 12.42 -50.74 13.22
C TRP A 615 13.86 -50.48 12.77
N THR A 616 14.25 -51.01 11.61
CA THR A 616 15.56 -50.77 11.00
C THR A 616 15.43 -49.77 9.85
N PRO A 617 16.26 -48.71 9.81
CA PRO A 617 16.26 -47.76 8.71
C PRO A 617 16.87 -48.35 7.43
N GLU A 618 16.32 -48.00 6.27
CA GLU A 618 16.89 -48.31 4.97
C GLU A 618 17.34 -47.03 4.26
N GLY A 619 18.60 -46.98 3.83
CA GLY A 619 19.22 -45.83 3.17
C GLY A 619 20.28 -45.14 4.04
N PRO A 620 20.75 -43.95 3.64
CA PRO A 620 21.78 -43.20 4.39
C PRO A 620 21.31 -42.86 5.80
N GLU A 621 22.18 -43.01 6.81
CA GLU A 621 21.85 -42.78 8.23
C GLU A 621 21.25 -41.38 8.50
N GLU A 622 21.71 -40.36 7.77
CA GLU A 622 21.23 -38.99 7.94
C GLU A 622 19.86 -38.71 7.28
N LYS A 623 19.47 -39.51 6.27
CA LYS A 623 18.22 -39.39 5.52
C LYS A 623 17.75 -40.76 5.03
N PRO A 624 17.19 -41.61 5.92
CA PRO A 624 16.64 -42.87 5.48
C PRO A 624 15.44 -42.67 4.56
N ARG A 625 15.28 -43.60 3.63
CA ARG A 625 14.18 -43.62 2.66
C ARG A 625 13.04 -44.52 3.08
N ALA A 626 13.28 -45.45 4.00
CA ALA A 626 12.25 -46.33 4.54
C ALA A 626 12.62 -46.84 5.94
N LEU A 627 11.63 -47.38 6.66
CA LEU A 627 11.80 -48.19 7.87
C LEU A 627 11.28 -49.59 7.61
N ARG A 628 11.94 -50.62 8.16
CA ARG A 628 11.48 -52.00 8.11
C ARG A 628 11.32 -52.64 9.49
N ARG A 629 10.32 -53.52 9.60
CA ARG A 629 10.14 -54.44 10.73
C ARG A 629 9.63 -55.78 10.21
N GLY A 630 10.52 -56.77 10.13
CA GLY A 630 10.23 -58.04 9.46
C GLY A 630 9.93 -57.85 7.97
N THR A 631 8.74 -58.27 7.52
CA THR A 631 8.26 -58.09 6.14
C THR A 631 7.57 -56.74 5.88
N LEU A 632 7.28 -55.98 6.93
CA LEU A 632 6.63 -54.67 6.81
C LEU A 632 7.64 -53.59 6.43
N ARG A 633 7.32 -52.84 5.37
CA ARG A 633 8.09 -51.68 4.91
C ARG A 633 7.23 -50.42 4.96
N LEU A 634 7.80 -49.35 5.50
CA LEU A 634 7.23 -48.00 5.54
C LEU A 634 8.15 -47.06 4.78
N ASP A 635 7.68 -46.44 3.71
CA ASP A 635 8.46 -45.42 2.99
C ASP A 635 8.44 -44.08 3.74
N LEU A 636 9.57 -43.40 3.81
CA LEU A 636 9.73 -42.09 4.43
C LEU A 636 9.89 -41.02 3.33
N THR A 637 9.16 -39.91 3.44
CA THR A 637 9.29 -38.77 2.53
C THR A 637 9.29 -37.45 3.30
N THR A 638 10.04 -36.48 2.80
CA THR A 638 10.00 -35.07 3.24
C THR A 638 9.29 -34.18 2.22
N GLU A 639 8.65 -34.77 1.21
CA GLU A 639 7.86 -34.03 0.22
C GLU A 639 6.66 -33.33 0.88
N PRO A 640 6.15 -32.24 0.29
CA PRO A 640 4.91 -31.63 0.71
C PRO A 640 3.77 -32.65 0.76
N VAL A 641 2.90 -32.54 1.77
CA VAL A 641 1.76 -33.46 1.97
C VAL A 641 0.88 -33.56 0.72
N SER A 642 0.73 -32.45 -0.02
CA SER A 642 -0.01 -32.39 -1.29
C SER A 642 0.53 -33.35 -2.36
N THR A 643 1.84 -33.61 -2.36
CA THR A 643 2.48 -34.58 -3.26
C THR A 643 2.46 -35.98 -2.64
N ALA A 644 2.81 -36.09 -1.36
CA ALA A 644 2.93 -37.38 -0.67
C ALA A 644 1.60 -38.13 -0.54
N ALA A 645 0.48 -37.40 -0.45
CA ALA A 645 -0.87 -37.94 -0.35
C ALA A 645 -1.43 -38.47 -1.69
N ARG A 646 -0.75 -38.24 -2.82
CA ARG A 646 -1.20 -38.75 -4.12
C ARG A 646 -1.24 -40.28 -4.11
N GLY A 647 -2.41 -40.82 -4.47
CA GLY A 647 -2.67 -42.26 -4.51
C GLY A 647 -2.78 -42.92 -3.13
N ALA A 648 -2.90 -42.15 -2.05
CA ALA A 648 -3.20 -42.69 -0.74
C ALA A 648 -4.71 -42.97 -0.62
N ASP A 649 -5.05 -44.13 -0.07
CA ASP A 649 -6.44 -44.57 0.11
C ASP A 649 -6.98 -44.20 1.49
N LEU A 650 -6.12 -44.05 2.48
CA LEU A 650 -6.47 -43.74 3.86
C LEU A 650 -5.37 -42.92 4.53
N LEU A 651 -5.75 -42.02 5.44
CA LEU A 651 -4.83 -41.33 6.34
C LEU A 651 -5.03 -41.78 7.79
N ILE A 652 -3.93 -42.14 8.47
CA ILE A 652 -3.85 -42.16 9.94
C ILE A 652 -3.03 -40.95 10.38
N GLY A 653 -3.72 -39.91 10.87
CA GLY A 653 -3.16 -38.55 10.90
C GLY A 653 -3.24 -37.82 12.24
N LEU A 654 -2.11 -37.44 12.79
CA LEU A 654 -2.01 -36.64 14.02
C LEU A 654 -1.74 -35.15 13.73
N GLY A 655 -1.47 -34.78 12.47
CA GLY A 655 -1.27 -33.40 12.03
C GLY A 655 -2.57 -32.59 11.83
N GLY A 656 -2.54 -31.27 12.05
CA GLY A 656 -3.71 -30.39 11.90
C GLY A 656 -4.04 -30.02 10.45
N THR A 657 -3.17 -29.22 9.84
CA THR A 657 -3.30 -28.74 8.45
C THR A 657 -3.21 -29.88 7.44
N ALA A 658 -2.35 -30.86 7.70
CA ALA A 658 -2.12 -31.98 6.80
C ALA A 658 -3.34 -32.92 6.71
N ASN A 659 -4.04 -33.17 7.81
CA ASN A 659 -5.31 -33.92 7.80
C ASN A 659 -6.38 -33.21 6.96
N GLN A 660 -6.45 -31.87 7.06
CA GLN A 660 -7.37 -31.07 6.25
C GLN A 660 -7.09 -31.19 4.75
N LEU A 661 -5.81 -31.15 4.34
CA LEU A 661 -5.45 -31.35 2.94
C LEU A 661 -5.88 -32.74 2.44
N CYS A 662 -5.62 -33.79 3.22
CA CYS A 662 -5.98 -35.15 2.83
C CYS A 662 -7.50 -35.33 2.74
N ALA A 663 -8.25 -34.82 3.72
CA ALA A 663 -9.71 -34.83 3.68
C ALA A 663 -10.25 -34.10 2.44
N GLY A 664 -9.65 -32.96 2.07
CA GLY A 664 -10.03 -32.21 0.88
C GLY A 664 -9.67 -32.91 -0.45
N LEU A 665 -8.65 -33.78 -0.45
CA LEU A 665 -8.36 -34.71 -1.56
C LEU A 665 -9.35 -35.90 -1.60
N GLY A 666 -10.27 -36.00 -0.66
CA GLY A 666 -11.21 -37.12 -0.53
C GLY A 666 -10.61 -38.36 0.14
N ILE A 667 -9.48 -38.23 0.82
CA ILE A 667 -8.86 -39.34 1.57
C ILE A 667 -9.51 -39.40 2.95
N PRO A 668 -10.16 -40.52 3.33
CA PRO A 668 -10.72 -40.70 4.66
C PRO A 668 -9.65 -40.58 5.75
N VAL A 669 -10.00 -39.93 6.87
CA VAL A 669 -9.07 -39.63 7.96
C VAL A 669 -9.44 -40.41 9.22
N VAL A 670 -8.46 -41.11 9.79
CA VAL A 670 -8.55 -41.73 11.10
C VAL A 670 -7.54 -41.05 12.03
N SER A 671 -8.01 -40.63 13.21
CA SER A 671 -7.20 -39.91 14.19
C SER A 671 -7.55 -40.34 15.61
N ILE A 672 -6.73 -39.95 16.57
CA ILE A 672 -7.01 -40.17 17.99
C ILE A 672 -7.95 -39.12 18.57
N ASP A 673 -8.74 -39.52 19.56
CA ASP A 673 -9.60 -38.65 20.35
C ASP A 673 -8.78 -37.89 21.38
N GLU A 674 -8.32 -36.71 20.98
CA GLU A 674 -7.69 -35.74 21.87
C GLU A 674 -8.37 -34.38 21.76
N LYS A 675 -8.17 -33.53 22.78
CA LYS A 675 -8.79 -32.20 22.85
C LYS A 675 -8.58 -31.37 21.57
N GLY A 676 -7.39 -31.41 20.97
CA GLY A 676 -7.08 -30.71 19.71
C GLY A 676 -7.86 -31.28 18.52
N LYS A 677 -7.96 -32.60 18.43
CA LYS A 677 -8.65 -33.32 17.36
C LYS A 677 -10.16 -33.23 17.45
N ARG A 678 -10.76 -33.10 18.64
CA ARG A 678 -12.19 -32.80 18.79
C ARG A 678 -12.60 -31.49 18.10
N VAL A 679 -11.71 -30.50 18.05
CA VAL A 679 -11.95 -29.26 17.30
C VAL A 679 -11.83 -29.50 15.80
N GLN A 680 -10.83 -30.28 15.38
CA GLN A 680 -10.64 -30.66 13.98
C GLN A 680 -11.81 -31.48 13.41
N LYS A 681 -12.34 -32.43 14.18
CA LYS A 681 -13.51 -33.24 13.83
C LYS A 681 -14.75 -32.39 13.53
N LYS A 682 -14.92 -31.24 14.19
CA LYS A 682 -16.00 -30.29 13.86
C LYS A 682 -15.79 -29.60 12.50
N LEU A 683 -14.54 -29.41 12.10
CA LEU A 683 -14.19 -28.87 10.77
C LEU A 683 -14.37 -29.91 9.68
N LEU A 684 -13.86 -31.12 9.91
CA LEU A 684 -13.84 -32.20 8.92
C LEU A 684 -15.18 -32.96 8.84
N GLY A 685 -16.04 -32.83 9.85
CA GLY A 685 -17.32 -33.53 9.89
C GLY A 685 -17.12 -35.04 9.77
N ASP A 686 -17.86 -35.67 8.86
CA ASP A 686 -17.80 -37.12 8.67
C ASP A 686 -16.53 -37.60 7.95
N ALA A 687 -15.68 -36.70 7.46
CA ALA A 687 -14.42 -37.07 6.82
C ALA A 687 -13.37 -37.65 7.79
N GLU A 688 -13.55 -37.44 9.10
CA GLU A 688 -12.63 -37.88 10.13
C GLU A 688 -13.32 -38.79 11.16
N ILE A 689 -12.71 -39.91 11.55
CA ILE A 689 -13.16 -40.71 12.69
C ILE A 689 -12.13 -40.58 13.80
N LEU A 690 -12.60 -40.23 15.01
CA LEU A 690 -11.77 -40.20 16.22
C LEU A 690 -11.93 -41.51 16.98
N VAL A 691 -10.81 -42.09 17.41
CA VAL A 691 -10.76 -43.34 18.18
C VAL A 691 -9.89 -43.18 19.43
N GLU A 692 -9.92 -44.16 20.33
CA GLU A 692 -9.00 -44.16 21.47
C GLU A 692 -7.53 -44.07 21.01
N ALA A 693 -6.67 -43.47 21.83
CA ALA A 693 -5.25 -43.29 21.51
C ALA A 693 -4.43 -44.59 21.68
N THR A 694 -4.90 -45.68 21.06
CA THR A 694 -4.29 -47.01 21.11
C THR A 694 -4.02 -47.54 19.70
N PRO A 695 -2.94 -48.32 19.49
CA PRO A 695 -2.64 -48.91 18.18
C PRO A 695 -3.78 -49.78 17.63
N GLU A 696 -4.48 -50.48 18.52
CA GLU A 696 -5.58 -51.39 18.22
C GLU A 696 -6.77 -50.62 17.64
N ALA A 697 -7.22 -49.56 18.33
CA ALA A 697 -8.37 -48.79 17.89
C ALA A 697 -8.13 -48.06 16.56
N LEU A 698 -6.90 -47.58 16.32
CA LEU A 698 -6.50 -46.99 15.04
C LEU A 698 -6.54 -48.02 13.91
N ALA A 699 -5.98 -49.21 14.12
CA ALA A 699 -5.93 -50.27 13.13
C ALA A 699 -7.31 -50.84 12.79
N GLU A 700 -8.15 -51.10 13.80
CA GLU A 700 -9.51 -51.61 13.61
C GLU A 700 -10.40 -50.62 12.85
N CYS A 701 -10.30 -49.32 13.20
CA CYS A 701 -11.05 -48.29 12.50
C CYS A 701 -10.56 -48.11 11.05
N ALA A 702 -9.24 -48.12 10.83
CA ALA A 702 -8.66 -48.10 9.49
C ALA A 702 -9.16 -49.27 8.63
N LEU A 703 -9.16 -50.48 9.20
CA LEU A 703 -9.66 -51.68 8.52
C LEU A 703 -11.15 -51.54 8.17
N ARG A 704 -11.97 -51.05 9.10
CA ARG A 704 -13.40 -50.81 8.87
C ARG A 704 -13.64 -49.85 7.72
N VAL A 705 -12.90 -48.73 7.67
CA VAL A 705 -13.04 -47.74 6.59
C VAL A 705 -12.62 -48.33 5.25
N LEU A 706 -11.55 -49.12 5.20
CA LEU A 706 -11.07 -49.76 3.98
C LEU A 706 -11.96 -50.93 3.51
N ALA A 707 -12.79 -51.49 4.40
CA ALA A 707 -13.66 -52.65 4.11
C ALA A 707 -15.12 -52.28 3.81
N ASP A 708 -15.58 -51.09 4.19
CA ASP A 708 -16.95 -50.60 3.95
C ASP A 708 -16.95 -49.49 2.89
N PRO A 709 -17.28 -49.81 1.61
CA PRO A 709 -17.34 -48.82 0.53
C PRO A 709 -18.30 -47.66 0.81
N GLY A 710 -19.42 -47.92 1.47
CA GLY A 710 -20.40 -46.89 1.80
C GLY A 710 -19.87 -45.92 2.84
N LEU A 711 -19.17 -46.41 3.86
CA LEU A 711 -18.47 -45.55 4.82
C LEU A 711 -17.36 -44.74 4.13
N TYR A 712 -16.55 -45.39 3.29
CA TYR A 712 -15.48 -44.75 2.54
C TYR A 712 -15.99 -43.56 1.71
N GLU A 713 -17.01 -43.80 0.89
CA GLU A 713 -17.60 -42.78 0.01
C GLU A 713 -18.19 -41.60 0.80
N ARG A 714 -18.87 -41.87 1.93
CA ARG A 714 -19.38 -40.81 2.82
C ARG A 714 -18.26 -39.97 3.41
N MET A 715 -17.19 -40.59 3.91
CA MET A 715 -16.04 -39.87 4.46
C MET A 715 -15.35 -39.02 3.37
N SER A 716 -15.13 -39.62 2.20
CA SER A 716 -14.48 -38.99 1.05
C SER A 716 -15.26 -37.76 0.56
N SER A 717 -16.57 -37.92 0.35
CA SER A 717 -17.45 -36.82 -0.10
C SER A 717 -17.61 -35.73 0.96
N ALA A 718 -17.73 -36.09 2.24
CA ALA A 718 -17.76 -35.12 3.33
C ALA A 718 -16.48 -34.27 3.38
N GLY A 719 -15.31 -34.89 3.18
CA GLY A 719 -14.02 -34.19 3.20
C GLY A 719 -13.91 -33.15 2.09
N ARG A 720 -14.26 -33.53 0.86
CA ARG A 720 -14.29 -32.60 -0.28
C ARG A 720 -15.27 -31.45 -0.07
N ALA A 721 -16.49 -31.76 0.42
CA ALA A 721 -17.51 -30.76 0.66
C ALA A 721 -17.10 -29.75 1.75
N ARG A 722 -16.50 -30.23 2.85
CA ARG A 722 -16.06 -29.39 3.97
C ARG A 722 -14.85 -28.52 3.64
N MET A 723 -13.92 -29.06 2.88
CA MET A 723 -12.67 -28.36 2.56
C MET A 723 -12.80 -27.45 1.34
N GLY A 724 -13.67 -27.79 0.40
CA GLY A 724 -13.89 -27.05 -0.84
C GLY A 724 -12.71 -27.13 -1.82
N ALA A 725 -12.79 -26.33 -2.88
CA ALA A 725 -11.76 -26.24 -3.91
C ALA A 725 -10.67 -25.20 -3.55
N PRO A 726 -9.46 -25.27 -4.12
CA PRO A 726 -8.50 -24.15 -4.10
C PRO A 726 -9.02 -22.94 -4.91
N GLY A 727 -8.36 -21.78 -4.79
CA GLY A 727 -8.61 -20.60 -5.61
C GLY A 727 -8.50 -19.25 -4.88
N ALA A 728 -8.51 -19.23 -3.54
CA ALA A 728 -8.63 -17.99 -2.77
C ALA A 728 -7.44 -17.04 -3.00
N LEU A 729 -6.22 -17.59 -3.04
CA LEU A 729 -5.02 -16.78 -3.25
C LEU A 729 -4.93 -16.23 -4.68
N ALA A 730 -5.42 -16.97 -5.68
CA ALA A 730 -5.46 -16.50 -7.07
C ALA A 730 -6.47 -15.35 -7.23
N ASP A 731 -7.69 -15.52 -6.73
CA ASP A 731 -8.72 -14.46 -6.73
C ASP A 731 -8.23 -13.21 -5.98
N MET A 732 -7.53 -13.37 -4.86
CA MET A 732 -6.90 -12.25 -4.15
C MET A 732 -5.91 -11.49 -5.02
N ALA A 733 -5.01 -12.19 -5.73
CA ALA A 733 -4.05 -11.56 -6.61
C ALA A 733 -4.75 -10.83 -7.78
N ASP A 734 -5.79 -11.43 -8.36
CA ASP A 734 -6.60 -10.83 -9.43
C ASP A 734 -7.39 -9.60 -8.96
N HIS A 735 -7.92 -9.63 -7.74
CA HIS A 735 -8.55 -8.47 -7.12
C HIS A 735 -7.55 -7.33 -6.92
N ALA A 736 -6.36 -7.62 -6.39
CA ALA A 736 -5.32 -6.62 -6.19
C ALA A 736 -4.85 -6.00 -7.53
N ALA A 737 -4.68 -6.85 -8.54
CA ALA A 737 -4.36 -6.45 -9.90
C ALA A 737 -5.37 -5.47 -10.50
N SER A 738 -6.65 -5.83 -10.49
CA SER A 738 -7.72 -5.13 -11.20
C SER A 738 -8.37 -4.01 -10.39
N ALA A 739 -8.77 -4.28 -9.15
CA ALA A 739 -9.54 -3.34 -8.33
C ALA A 739 -8.64 -2.30 -7.66
N LEU A 740 -7.46 -2.72 -7.18
CA LEU A 740 -6.49 -1.82 -6.55
C LEU A 740 -5.50 -1.23 -7.56
N GLY A 741 -5.46 -1.75 -8.79
CA GLY A 741 -4.64 -1.23 -9.88
C GLY A 741 -3.16 -1.60 -9.79
N TRP A 742 -2.82 -2.74 -9.19
CA TRP A 742 -1.42 -3.17 -9.10
C TRP A 742 -0.82 -3.46 -10.49
N ASP A 743 -1.62 -3.96 -11.44
CA ASP A 743 -1.19 -4.12 -12.84
C ASP A 743 -0.78 -2.77 -13.48
N ALA A 744 -1.49 -1.68 -13.14
CA ALA A 744 -1.17 -0.35 -13.66
C ALA A 744 0.16 0.17 -13.09
N ARG A 745 0.46 -0.16 -11.83
CA ARG A 745 1.73 0.22 -11.17
C ARG A 745 2.91 -0.57 -11.70
N GLU A 746 2.72 -1.88 -11.85
CA GLU A 746 3.72 -2.77 -12.43
C GLU A 746 4.12 -2.31 -13.84
N ARG A 747 3.12 -2.02 -14.69
CA ARG A 747 3.36 -1.49 -16.04
C ARG A 747 4.03 -0.12 -16.03
N LEU A 748 3.59 0.79 -15.16
CA LEU A 748 4.20 2.11 -15.04
C LEU A 748 5.66 2.01 -14.63
N TYR A 749 5.97 1.28 -13.56
CA TYR A 749 7.33 1.13 -13.05
C TYR A 749 8.25 0.47 -14.09
N THR A 750 7.79 -0.59 -14.74
CA THR A 750 8.56 -1.27 -15.81
C THR A 750 8.87 -0.29 -16.95
N ARG A 751 7.87 0.47 -17.42
CA ARG A 751 8.08 1.47 -18.48
C ARG A 751 9.07 2.55 -18.08
N LEU A 752 8.95 3.08 -16.86
CA LEU A 752 9.85 4.13 -16.38
C LEU A 752 11.28 3.61 -16.16
N ARG A 753 11.44 2.39 -15.65
CA ARG A 753 12.75 1.78 -15.44
C ARG A 753 13.46 1.49 -16.77
N ASP A 754 12.75 0.99 -17.76
CA ASP A 754 13.34 0.59 -19.05
C ASP A 754 13.58 1.81 -19.99
N GLY A 755 12.97 2.96 -19.68
CA GLY A 755 13.15 4.23 -20.40
C GLY A 755 14.11 5.23 -19.72
N LEU A 756 14.71 4.84 -18.58
CA LEU A 756 15.85 5.52 -17.94
C LEU A 756 17.14 4.84 -18.39
#